data_AF-A0A9X3XHP8-F1
#
_entry.id   AF-A0A9X3XHP8-F1
#
_cell.length_a   1.000
_cell.length_b   1.000
_cell.length_c   1.000
_cell.angle_alpha   90.00
_cell.angle_beta   90.00
_cell.angle_gamma   90.00
#
_symmetry.space_group_name_H-M   'P 1'
#
loop_
_entity.id
_entity.type
_entity.pdbx_description
1 polymer ?
#
loop_
_entity_poly.entity_id
_entity_poly.type
_entity_poly.pdbx_seq_one_letter_code
_entity_poly.pdbx_strand_id
1 'polypeptide(L)'
;MSGVALVVGFLGLAVPVTARAQTFPADDASWVALTRTDPATGMTTPLSDPEGDTAGPRDIVGNEQFPLAYVYSDATHYYFRMRIDETVLQNATSFAPFGWGCVIDTDGDLTNYEYSTLVNGTSNPDEVRLWANTTQQTPNDPGDAPETLLKAYSDPLDSASPDFGYAREAPAGSNFPLATPTPDFFIDWAVERNALIAAGISLDQPLRVACGTAANGTFLSQDYTGPASLPDLLSDPVSCGAEGCIPQDCMGAGEACSAGVGECLVTGVLVCNAEGQAVCNAFQNEPGTEVCDGLDNDCDGAIDNGCPDTDGDGIPDFAEGTLGTDPNDADTDDDGIPDGEEPSANVDTDGDGLINALDPDSDDDGLFDGTEVGNGCNAPAIDPAAGHCIPDGDMGTTKTNPLDPDTDAGGVSDGAEDKDRDGVVDANETNPTDGNGADDSTNTDADGDGLSDDFETGIGTNPNDADSDDDGVPDGEEPNPTIDSDGDGLINPLDPDSDNDGLADGTELGKDCSNPATDPAAGNCVPDGDMGATTTSPIDADTDDGGVSDGSEDKDLDGAIDMGETDPTAGHGDDDSMNPDADGDGLSDDVEGSLGSDPNDADSDDDGVPDGEEPNPADDTDGDGIKNVLDPDSDGDGLKDGTEMGKGCSGDGTDPAAGNCVADGDSGATTTAPLNPDTDGGGLADGDEDTDKDGVVDPGETDPTKGHGGDDDGDPDDDDDGLTDDEETVIGTDPKDGDSDDDGVPDGEEPSPGVDTDGDGLVNALDPDSDDDGLKDGTELGKDCGAAGTNANAGHCTPDGDMGATTTDPLKADTDGGGASDGDEDTDKDGVVDEGEKDPNNKADDVPSEEPSDDGILLTGHGLICAAGRGSESGNAALVALAALGALVIRRKRR
;
A
#
# COMPACT_ATOMS: atom_id res chain seq x y z
N MET A 1 15.76 -79.01 17.35
CA MET A 1 15.33 -80.30 17.92
C MET A 1 13.94 -80.60 17.37
N SER A 2 13.74 -81.81 16.83
CA SER A 2 12.46 -82.46 16.43
C SER A 2 11.55 -81.66 15.46
N GLY A 3 11.32 -82.03 14.20
CA GLY A 3 11.20 -83.35 13.59
C GLY A 3 9.79 -83.89 13.77
N VAL A 4 8.98 -83.96 12.70
CA VAL A 4 8.10 -85.08 12.28
C VAL A 4 7.39 -84.68 10.97
N ALA A 5 7.53 -85.56 9.97
CA ALA A 5 6.80 -85.57 8.70
C ALA A 5 5.80 -86.75 8.70
N LEU A 6 4.65 -86.61 8.04
CA LEU A 6 3.77 -87.72 7.58
C LEU A 6 2.72 -87.10 6.61
N VAL A 7 2.79 -87.27 5.28
CA VAL A 7 2.41 -88.41 4.40
C VAL A 7 0.94 -88.86 4.53
N VAL A 8 0.35 -89.16 3.36
CA VAL A 8 -0.90 -89.89 3.01
C VAL A 8 -2.01 -88.96 2.48
N GLY A 9 -2.60 -89.08 1.28
CA GLY A 9 -2.65 -90.15 0.28
C GLY A 9 -4.07 -90.74 0.17
N PHE A 10 -4.75 -90.46 -0.95
CA PHE A 10 -5.93 -91.18 -1.51
C PHE A 10 -7.29 -91.11 -0.78
N LEU A 11 -8.35 -90.63 -1.46
CA LEU A 11 -9.33 -91.45 -2.21
C LEU A 11 -10.46 -90.53 -2.73
N GLY A 12 -10.76 -90.60 -4.03
CA GLY A 12 -11.89 -89.90 -4.62
C GLY A 12 -13.23 -90.41 -4.09
N LEU A 13 -14.03 -89.50 -3.54
CA LEU A 13 -15.48 -89.63 -3.53
C LEU A 13 -16.01 -88.85 -4.74
N ALA A 14 -16.76 -89.53 -5.61
CA ALA A 14 -17.61 -88.90 -6.59
C ALA A 14 -18.67 -88.07 -5.83
N VAL A 15 -18.51 -86.75 -5.87
CA VAL A 15 -19.55 -85.82 -5.44
C VAL A 15 -20.55 -85.71 -6.61
N PRO A 16 -21.86 -85.84 -6.36
CA PRO A 16 -22.86 -85.63 -7.40
C PRO A 16 -22.74 -84.21 -7.95
N VAL A 17 -22.82 -84.08 -9.28
CA VAL A 17 -22.97 -82.78 -9.95
C VAL A 17 -24.34 -82.24 -9.56
N THR A 18 -24.40 -81.47 -8.47
CA THR A 18 -25.53 -80.59 -8.20
C THR A 18 -25.51 -79.47 -9.22
N ALA A 19 -26.53 -79.44 -10.07
CA ALA A 19 -26.84 -78.35 -10.98
C ALA A 19 -26.77 -77.02 -10.23
N ARG A 20 -25.99 -76.08 -10.79
CA ARG A 20 -25.75 -74.74 -10.25
C ARG A 20 -26.92 -73.85 -10.62
N ALA A 21 -27.96 -73.90 -9.81
CA ALA A 21 -29.15 -73.06 -9.92
C ALA A 21 -28.92 -71.73 -9.21
N GLN A 22 -28.78 -70.64 -9.96
CA GLN A 22 -29.00 -69.28 -9.43
C GLN A 22 -30.43 -68.85 -9.77
N THR A 23 -30.96 -67.78 -9.17
CA THR A 23 -32.29 -67.25 -9.52
C THR A 23 -32.18 -65.77 -9.80
N PHE A 24 -32.48 -65.36 -11.03
CA PHE A 24 -32.46 -63.95 -11.39
C PHE A 24 -33.52 -63.15 -10.63
N PRO A 25 -33.30 -61.85 -10.38
CA PRO A 25 -34.30 -60.98 -9.76
C PRO A 25 -35.62 -61.00 -10.53
N ALA A 26 -36.72 -61.14 -9.80
CA ALA A 26 -38.07 -61.24 -10.35
C ALA A 26 -38.78 -59.89 -10.50
N ASP A 27 -38.26 -58.83 -9.86
CA ASP A 27 -38.81 -57.48 -9.87
C ASP A 27 -37.87 -56.54 -10.62
N ASP A 28 -38.38 -55.85 -11.63
CA ASP A 28 -37.63 -54.87 -12.42
C ASP A 28 -37.18 -53.68 -11.55
N ALA A 29 -37.90 -53.36 -10.47
CA ALA A 29 -37.52 -52.28 -9.55
C ALA A 29 -36.26 -52.58 -8.71
N SER A 30 -35.80 -53.84 -8.68
CA SER A 30 -34.55 -54.20 -7.99
C SER A 30 -33.31 -53.91 -8.83
N TRP A 31 -33.48 -53.69 -10.14
CA TRP A 31 -32.38 -53.41 -11.04
C TRP A 31 -32.02 -51.93 -11.02
N VAL A 32 -30.72 -51.63 -10.91
CA VAL A 32 -30.20 -50.27 -10.95
C VAL A 32 -29.79 -49.96 -12.38
N ALA A 33 -30.38 -48.93 -12.97
CA ALA A 33 -29.98 -48.45 -14.27
C ALA A 33 -28.57 -47.87 -14.21
N LEU A 34 -27.72 -48.24 -15.17
CA LEU A 34 -26.43 -47.58 -15.35
C LEU A 34 -26.67 -46.19 -15.95
N THR A 35 -26.04 -45.18 -15.38
CA THR A 35 -26.14 -43.78 -15.79
C THR A 35 -24.79 -43.24 -16.20
N ARG A 36 -24.78 -42.07 -16.84
CA ARG A 36 -23.59 -41.27 -17.07
C ARG A 36 -23.92 -39.80 -16.84
N THR A 37 -23.01 -39.10 -16.18
CA THR A 37 -23.07 -37.67 -15.96
C THR A 37 -22.29 -36.96 -17.05
N ASP A 38 -22.95 -36.06 -17.76
CA ASP A 38 -22.29 -35.22 -18.76
C ASP A 38 -21.42 -34.17 -18.04
N PRO A 39 -20.09 -34.19 -18.21
CA PRO A 39 -19.20 -33.25 -17.52
C PRO A 39 -19.43 -31.79 -17.93
N ALA A 40 -20.01 -31.53 -19.11
CA ALA A 40 -20.29 -30.17 -19.57
C ALA A 40 -21.60 -29.59 -19.00
N THR A 41 -22.57 -30.45 -18.69
CA THR A 41 -23.90 -30.01 -18.22
C THR A 41 -24.20 -30.38 -16.77
N GLY A 42 -23.39 -31.25 -16.16
CA GLY A 42 -23.62 -31.83 -14.83
C GLY A 42 -24.85 -32.73 -14.77
N MET A 43 -25.49 -33.04 -15.90
CA MET A 43 -26.74 -33.78 -15.94
C MET A 43 -26.48 -35.29 -16.03
N THR A 44 -26.96 -36.03 -15.04
CA THR A 44 -26.93 -37.50 -15.02
C THR A 44 -28.09 -38.08 -15.81
N THR A 45 -27.80 -38.89 -16.83
CA THR A 45 -28.80 -39.56 -17.68
C THR A 45 -28.53 -41.07 -17.77
N PRO A 46 -29.56 -41.92 -17.90
CA PRO A 46 -29.35 -43.35 -18.14
C PRO A 46 -28.59 -43.62 -19.44
N LEU A 47 -27.79 -44.69 -19.47
CA LEU A 47 -27.17 -45.15 -20.72
C LEU A 47 -28.23 -45.44 -21.78
N SER A 48 -28.00 -44.95 -22.99
CA SER A 48 -28.95 -44.95 -24.10
C SER A 48 -28.27 -45.33 -25.40
N ASP A 49 -29.02 -45.94 -26.32
CA ASP A 49 -28.55 -46.23 -27.67
C ASP A 49 -29.69 -46.14 -28.70
N PRO A 50 -29.46 -45.59 -29.91
CA PRO A 50 -30.50 -45.42 -30.91
C PRO A 50 -30.94 -46.73 -31.54
N GLU A 51 -32.25 -46.97 -31.57
CA GLU A 51 -32.84 -48.12 -32.25
C GLU A 51 -32.55 -48.15 -33.77
N GLY A 52 -32.09 -49.32 -34.27
CA GLY A 52 -31.94 -49.63 -35.68
C GLY A 52 -30.65 -49.14 -36.35
N ASP A 53 -29.65 -48.72 -35.59
CA ASP A 53 -28.31 -48.43 -36.11
C ASP A 53 -27.48 -49.71 -36.30
N THR A 54 -27.85 -50.80 -35.64
CA THR A 54 -27.42 -52.18 -35.91
C THR A 54 -28.59 -53.06 -36.37
N ALA A 55 -28.27 -54.24 -36.92
CA ALA A 55 -29.28 -55.16 -37.46
C ALA A 55 -29.37 -56.46 -36.66
N GLY A 56 -30.61 -56.87 -36.39
CA GLY A 56 -30.96 -58.17 -35.85
C GLY A 56 -30.78 -58.25 -34.33
N PRO A 57 -30.45 -59.43 -33.77
CA PRO A 57 -30.37 -59.64 -32.32
C PRO A 57 -29.14 -59.00 -31.66
N ARG A 58 -28.49 -58.07 -32.35
CA ARG A 58 -27.36 -57.30 -31.83
C ARG A 58 -27.69 -55.83 -31.60
N ASP A 59 -28.86 -55.37 -32.05
CA ASP A 59 -29.36 -54.00 -31.88
C ASP A 59 -29.72 -53.75 -30.41
N ILE A 60 -28.80 -53.17 -29.65
CA ILE A 60 -29.04 -52.70 -28.27
C ILE A 60 -29.86 -51.42 -28.34
N VAL A 61 -30.74 -51.20 -27.35
CA VAL A 61 -31.64 -50.03 -27.39
C VAL A 61 -31.84 -49.44 -26.00
N GLY A 62 -31.97 -48.11 -25.93
CA GLY A 62 -32.37 -47.45 -24.70
C GLY A 62 -32.50 -45.93 -24.80
N ASN A 63 -33.21 -45.32 -23.86
CA ASN A 63 -33.34 -43.87 -23.70
C ASN A 63 -33.57 -43.49 -22.23
N GLU A 64 -33.75 -42.20 -21.96
CA GLU A 64 -33.98 -41.67 -20.59
C GLU A 64 -35.16 -42.34 -19.85
N GLN A 65 -36.21 -42.77 -20.56
CA GLN A 65 -37.38 -43.43 -19.96
C GLN A 65 -37.18 -44.94 -19.82
N PHE A 66 -36.44 -45.55 -20.74
CA PHE A 66 -36.18 -46.98 -20.80
C PHE A 66 -34.67 -47.21 -20.95
N PRO A 67 -33.94 -47.22 -19.81
CA PRO A 67 -32.49 -47.42 -19.83
C PRO A 67 -32.07 -48.68 -20.57
N LEU A 68 -30.88 -48.61 -21.17
CA LEU A 68 -30.29 -49.69 -21.96
C LEU A 68 -29.75 -50.81 -21.07
N ALA A 69 -28.97 -50.45 -20.06
CA ALA A 69 -28.23 -51.39 -19.23
C ALA A 69 -28.52 -51.19 -17.73
N TYR A 70 -28.53 -52.31 -17.02
CA TYR A 70 -28.79 -52.35 -15.58
C TYR A 70 -27.86 -53.35 -14.90
N VAL A 71 -27.61 -53.10 -13.63
CA VAL A 71 -26.90 -54.00 -12.74
C VAL A 71 -27.73 -54.32 -11.51
N TYR A 72 -27.46 -55.48 -10.94
CA TYR A 72 -27.99 -55.88 -9.64
C TYR A 72 -26.96 -56.79 -8.96
N SER A 73 -26.98 -56.87 -7.65
CA SER A 73 -26.05 -57.71 -6.91
C SER A 73 -26.71 -58.28 -5.67
N ASP A 74 -26.48 -59.55 -5.37
CA ASP A 74 -26.88 -60.20 -4.12
C ASP A 74 -25.70 -60.92 -3.48
N ALA A 75 -25.84 -61.41 -2.25
CA ALA A 75 -24.76 -62.09 -1.50
C ALA A 75 -23.96 -63.16 -2.27
N THR A 76 -24.45 -63.68 -3.40
CA THR A 76 -23.83 -64.74 -4.18
C THR A 76 -23.42 -64.36 -5.62
N HIS A 77 -24.13 -63.43 -6.28
CA HIS A 77 -23.91 -63.12 -7.69
C HIS A 77 -23.98 -61.61 -7.97
N TYR A 78 -23.27 -61.23 -9.01
CA TYR A 78 -23.42 -59.95 -9.71
C TYR A 78 -24.17 -60.21 -11.01
N TYR A 79 -25.15 -59.37 -11.30
CA TYR A 79 -26.08 -59.51 -12.41
C TYR A 79 -25.99 -58.33 -13.33
N PHE A 80 -26.06 -58.62 -14.62
CA PHE A 80 -26.12 -57.63 -15.67
C PHE A 80 -27.37 -57.89 -16.51
N ARG A 81 -27.95 -56.81 -16.99
CA ARG A 81 -29.12 -56.80 -17.86
C ARG A 81 -28.90 -55.78 -18.95
N MET A 82 -29.20 -56.17 -20.19
CA MET A 82 -29.11 -55.30 -21.36
C MET A 82 -30.36 -55.45 -22.22
N ARG A 83 -30.89 -54.34 -22.72
CA ARG A 83 -32.08 -54.28 -23.58
C ARG A 83 -31.70 -54.39 -25.06
N ILE A 84 -32.46 -55.19 -25.81
CA ILE A 84 -32.25 -55.55 -27.23
C ILE A 84 -33.59 -55.44 -27.98
N ASP A 85 -33.59 -54.93 -29.22
CA ASP A 85 -34.82 -54.75 -30.03
C ASP A 85 -35.39 -56.08 -30.58
N GLU A 86 -34.56 -57.13 -30.70
CA GLU A 86 -34.99 -58.45 -31.19
C GLU A 86 -34.59 -59.60 -30.24
N THR A 87 -35.28 -60.74 -30.37
CA THR A 87 -34.96 -61.95 -29.60
C THR A 87 -33.51 -62.38 -29.79
N VAL A 88 -32.80 -62.59 -28.68
CA VAL A 88 -31.42 -63.08 -28.66
C VAL A 88 -31.34 -64.61 -28.82
N LEU A 89 -32.48 -65.30 -28.84
CA LEU A 89 -32.56 -66.76 -28.94
C LEU A 89 -32.57 -67.24 -30.40
N GLN A 90 -31.68 -68.18 -30.73
CA GLN A 90 -31.77 -68.92 -31.98
C GLN A 90 -32.82 -70.04 -31.90
N ASN A 91 -32.93 -70.67 -30.73
CA ASN A 91 -33.92 -71.69 -30.39
C ASN A 91 -34.04 -71.80 -28.86
N ALA A 92 -34.89 -72.71 -28.37
CA ALA A 92 -35.16 -72.86 -26.93
C ALA A 92 -33.96 -73.31 -26.07
N THR A 93 -32.82 -73.64 -26.68
CA THR A 93 -31.62 -74.15 -25.99
C THR A 93 -30.34 -73.41 -26.39
N SER A 94 -30.39 -72.43 -27.29
CA SER A 94 -29.21 -71.66 -27.67
C SER A 94 -29.52 -70.23 -28.09
N PHE A 95 -28.61 -69.33 -27.78
CA PHE A 95 -28.58 -67.96 -28.26
C PHE A 95 -28.23 -67.90 -29.75
N ALA A 96 -28.52 -66.75 -30.39
CA ALA A 96 -27.99 -66.43 -31.70
C ALA A 96 -26.44 -66.42 -31.65
N PRO A 97 -25.75 -66.71 -32.78
CA PRO A 97 -24.31 -66.89 -32.80
C PRO A 97 -23.55 -65.56 -32.76
N PHE A 98 -23.73 -64.82 -31.67
CA PHE A 98 -23.15 -63.52 -31.36
C PHE A 98 -22.75 -63.47 -29.87
N GLY A 99 -22.13 -62.36 -29.46
CA GLY A 99 -21.83 -62.07 -28.07
C GLY A 99 -22.55 -60.82 -27.57
N TRP A 100 -22.87 -60.80 -26.29
CA TRP A 100 -23.50 -59.68 -25.58
C TRP A 100 -22.85 -59.56 -24.21
N GLY A 101 -22.43 -58.37 -23.80
CA GLY A 101 -21.82 -58.24 -22.49
C GLY A 101 -21.33 -56.84 -22.16
N CYS A 102 -20.54 -56.76 -21.10
CA CYS A 102 -19.98 -55.51 -20.61
C CYS A 102 -18.50 -55.65 -20.26
N VAL A 103 -17.78 -54.56 -20.40
CA VAL A 103 -16.45 -54.33 -19.82
C VAL A 103 -16.60 -53.56 -18.50
N ILE A 104 -15.65 -53.77 -17.60
CA ILE A 104 -15.69 -53.27 -16.21
C ILE A 104 -14.33 -52.62 -15.92
N ASP A 105 -14.40 -51.36 -15.52
CA ASP A 105 -13.30 -50.58 -14.94
C ASP A 105 -13.43 -50.57 -13.41
N THR A 106 -12.29 -50.73 -12.75
CA THR A 106 -12.14 -50.96 -11.31
C THR A 106 -11.10 -50.07 -10.65
N ASP A 107 -10.21 -49.45 -11.43
CA ASP A 107 -9.18 -48.54 -10.90
C ASP A 107 -9.45 -47.07 -11.23
N GLY A 108 -10.45 -46.79 -12.06
CA GLY A 108 -10.88 -45.44 -12.42
C GLY A 108 -10.11 -44.85 -13.59
N ASP A 109 -9.18 -45.60 -14.20
CA ASP A 109 -8.56 -45.23 -15.46
C ASP A 109 -9.54 -45.46 -16.62
N LEU A 110 -10.30 -44.41 -16.92
CA LEU A 110 -11.31 -44.42 -17.99
C LEU A 110 -10.73 -44.72 -19.39
N THR A 111 -9.41 -44.71 -19.55
CA THR A 111 -8.77 -45.03 -20.82
C THR A 111 -8.70 -46.53 -21.09
N ASN A 112 -8.94 -47.38 -20.09
CA ASN A 112 -8.79 -48.82 -20.19
C ASN A 112 -9.93 -49.58 -19.45
N TYR A 113 -9.85 -50.91 -19.40
CA TYR A 113 -10.76 -51.74 -18.62
C TYR A 113 -10.04 -53.02 -18.16
N GLU A 114 -10.33 -53.51 -16.95
CA GLU A 114 -9.60 -54.65 -16.35
C GLU A 114 -10.35 -55.96 -16.53
N TYR A 115 -11.68 -55.94 -16.66
CA TYR A 115 -12.47 -57.15 -16.77
C TYR A 115 -13.57 -57.06 -17.82
N SER A 116 -13.93 -58.21 -18.39
CA SER A 116 -15.09 -58.29 -19.27
C SER A 116 -15.93 -59.52 -18.98
N THR A 117 -17.24 -59.38 -19.18
CA THR A 117 -18.18 -60.49 -19.07
C THR A 117 -19.16 -60.51 -20.22
N LEU A 118 -19.19 -61.62 -20.94
CA LEU A 118 -20.03 -61.78 -22.13
C LEU A 118 -20.80 -63.11 -22.10
N VAL A 119 -22.06 -63.06 -22.53
CA VAL A 119 -22.81 -64.21 -23.03
C VAL A 119 -22.29 -64.55 -24.42
N ASN A 120 -21.79 -65.77 -24.60
CA ASN A 120 -21.19 -66.25 -25.83
C ASN A 120 -22.13 -67.28 -26.49
N GLY A 121 -22.90 -66.85 -27.50
CA GLY A 121 -23.70 -67.73 -28.35
C GLY A 121 -22.96 -68.33 -29.54
N THR A 122 -21.67 -67.97 -29.73
CA THR A 122 -20.82 -68.55 -30.79
C THR A 122 -20.18 -69.88 -30.37
N SER A 123 -20.10 -70.15 -29.07
CA SER A 123 -19.60 -71.41 -28.54
C SER A 123 -20.65 -72.53 -28.66
N ASN A 124 -20.21 -73.78 -28.57
CA ASN A 124 -21.13 -74.92 -28.55
C ASN A 124 -20.63 -75.95 -27.52
N PRO A 125 -21.27 -76.04 -26.33
CA PRO A 125 -22.46 -75.28 -25.91
C PRO A 125 -22.18 -73.79 -25.69
N ASP A 126 -23.24 -72.98 -25.61
CA ASP A 126 -23.16 -71.57 -25.23
C ASP A 126 -22.50 -71.42 -23.84
N GLU A 127 -21.89 -70.27 -23.56
CA GLU A 127 -21.22 -70.01 -22.27
C GLU A 127 -21.41 -68.55 -21.84
N VAL A 128 -21.46 -68.28 -20.53
CA VAL A 128 -21.13 -66.94 -20.00
C VAL A 128 -19.67 -66.95 -19.57
N ARG A 129 -18.90 -65.93 -19.96
CA ARG A 129 -17.47 -65.84 -19.65
C ARG A 129 -17.17 -64.61 -18.81
N LEU A 130 -16.18 -64.74 -17.93
CA LEU A 130 -15.52 -63.66 -17.20
C LEU A 130 -14.03 -63.71 -17.56
N TRP A 131 -13.50 -62.61 -18.07
CA TRP A 131 -12.12 -62.44 -18.43
C TRP A 131 -11.47 -61.31 -17.63
N ALA A 132 -10.16 -61.39 -17.45
CA ALA A 132 -9.30 -60.28 -17.10
C ALA A 132 -8.55 -59.80 -18.35
N ASN A 133 -8.55 -58.50 -18.54
CA ASN A 133 -7.73 -57.76 -19.48
C ASN A 133 -6.50 -57.27 -18.71
N THR A 134 -5.35 -57.86 -19.02
CA THR A 134 -4.11 -57.66 -18.24
C THR A 134 -3.10 -56.78 -18.97
N THR A 135 -3.38 -56.46 -20.23
CA THR A 135 -2.48 -55.65 -21.06
C THR A 135 -3.33 -54.84 -22.01
N GLN A 136 -3.32 -53.52 -21.83
CA GLN A 136 -3.96 -52.64 -22.79
C GLN A 136 -3.20 -52.66 -24.12
N GLN A 137 -3.84 -53.14 -25.19
CA GLN A 137 -3.23 -53.16 -26.51
C GLN A 137 -3.46 -51.85 -27.27
N THR A 138 -4.62 -51.22 -27.05
CA THR A 138 -5.00 -49.94 -27.66
C THR A 138 -5.73 -49.08 -26.62
N PRO A 139 -5.19 -47.90 -26.26
CA PRO A 139 -5.89 -46.93 -25.39
C PRO A 139 -7.27 -46.55 -25.91
N ASN A 140 -8.23 -46.41 -25.00
CA ASN A 140 -9.63 -46.05 -25.25
C ASN A 140 -10.44 -47.04 -26.10
N ASP A 141 -9.91 -48.24 -26.40
CA ASP A 141 -10.60 -49.22 -27.27
C ASP A 141 -11.46 -50.22 -26.45
N PRO A 142 -12.80 -50.14 -26.51
CA PRO A 142 -13.67 -51.13 -25.87
C PRO A 142 -13.58 -52.53 -26.51
N GLY A 143 -12.99 -52.63 -27.70
CA GLY A 143 -12.73 -53.87 -28.41
C GLY A 143 -11.38 -54.50 -28.13
N ASP A 144 -10.60 -53.98 -27.17
CA ASP A 144 -9.38 -54.63 -26.71
C ASP A 144 -9.67 -56.07 -26.27
N ALA A 145 -8.83 -57.02 -26.65
CA ALA A 145 -9.12 -58.43 -26.49
C ALA A 145 -8.53 -58.95 -25.17
N PRO A 146 -9.34 -59.39 -24.18
CA PRO A 146 -8.82 -59.75 -22.88
C PRO A 146 -8.02 -61.05 -22.94
N GLU A 147 -6.91 -61.13 -22.20
CA GLU A 147 -5.97 -62.26 -22.32
C GLU A 147 -6.33 -63.46 -21.46
N THR A 148 -6.91 -63.23 -20.27
CA THR A 148 -6.99 -64.27 -19.23
C THR A 148 -8.44 -64.66 -18.93
N LEU A 149 -8.84 -65.86 -19.34
CA LEU A 149 -10.15 -66.42 -18.98
C LEU A 149 -10.15 -66.83 -17.51
N LEU A 150 -10.92 -66.12 -16.69
CA LEU A 150 -11.05 -66.40 -15.27
C LEU A 150 -12.10 -67.46 -15.00
N LYS A 151 -13.24 -67.37 -15.70
CA LYS A 151 -14.37 -68.28 -15.50
C LYS A 151 -15.22 -68.43 -16.77
N ALA A 152 -15.68 -69.66 -17.01
CA ALA A 152 -16.71 -69.95 -17.99
C ALA A 152 -17.85 -70.74 -17.31
N TYR A 153 -19.08 -70.32 -17.57
CA TYR A 153 -20.31 -70.94 -17.10
C TYR A 153 -20.99 -71.61 -18.30
N SER A 154 -20.84 -72.94 -18.40
CA SER A 154 -21.42 -73.75 -19.48
C SER A 154 -22.93 -73.93 -19.34
N ASP A 155 -23.60 -74.15 -20.46
CA ASP A 155 -25.06 -74.37 -20.54
C ASP A 155 -25.85 -73.21 -19.86
N PRO A 156 -25.61 -71.96 -20.25
CA PRO A 156 -26.14 -70.80 -19.56
C PRO A 156 -27.67 -70.69 -19.67
N LEU A 157 -28.30 -71.32 -20.66
CA LEU A 157 -29.75 -71.42 -20.82
C LEU A 157 -30.29 -72.74 -20.26
N ASP A 158 -31.18 -72.68 -19.27
CA ASP A 158 -31.96 -73.86 -18.83
C ASP A 158 -33.36 -73.85 -19.46
N SER A 159 -33.52 -74.63 -20.53
CA SER A 159 -34.80 -74.78 -21.25
C SER A 159 -35.97 -75.33 -20.40
N ALA A 160 -35.69 -76.00 -19.27
CA ALA A 160 -36.72 -76.52 -18.37
C ALA A 160 -37.08 -75.51 -17.27
N SER A 161 -36.21 -74.53 -17.01
CA SER A 161 -36.37 -73.53 -15.96
C SER A 161 -35.58 -72.27 -16.32
N PRO A 162 -36.12 -71.38 -17.18
CA PRO A 162 -35.39 -70.23 -17.74
C PRO A 162 -34.74 -69.29 -16.70
N ASP A 163 -35.23 -69.32 -15.46
CA ASP A 163 -34.72 -68.52 -14.35
C ASP A 163 -33.50 -69.14 -13.64
N PHE A 164 -33.05 -70.34 -14.04
CA PHE A 164 -32.09 -71.17 -13.29
C PHE A 164 -30.71 -71.31 -13.94
N GLY A 165 -30.51 -70.74 -15.13
CA GLY A 165 -29.22 -70.71 -15.84
C GLY A 165 -28.36 -69.48 -15.51
N TYR A 166 -27.17 -69.37 -16.12
CA TYR A 166 -26.29 -68.19 -15.98
C TYR A 166 -26.61 -67.07 -16.97
N ALA A 167 -27.46 -67.32 -17.96
CA ALA A 167 -28.05 -66.28 -18.80
C ALA A 167 -29.50 -66.62 -19.17
N ARG A 168 -30.33 -65.61 -19.44
CA ARG A 168 -31.70 -65.80 -19.94
C ARG A 168 -32.11 -64.65 -20.85
N GLU A 169 -33.11 -64.92 -21.68
CA GLU A 169 -33.92 -63.86 -22.29
C GLU A 169 -35.15 -63.61 -21.41
N ALA A 170 -35.45 -62.34 -21.14
CA ALA A 170 -36.66 -61.91 -20.43
C ALA A 170 -37.42 -60.87 -21.28
N PRO A 171 -38.76 -60.82 -21.25
CA PRO A 171 -39.51 -59.77 -21.93
C PRO A 171 -39.24 -58.39 -21.29
N ALA A 172 -38.96 -57.35 -22.07
CA ALA A 172 -38.65 -56.02 -21.54
C ALA A 172 -39.87 -55.07 -21.38
N GLY A 173 -41.08 -55.59 -21.59
CA GLY A 173 -42.34 -54.86 -21.40
C GLY A 173 -42.91 -54.24 -22.69
N SER A 174 -43.52 -53.06 -22.58
CA SER A 174 -44.12 -52.34 -23.72
C SER A 174 -43.04 -51.85 -24.69
N ASN A 175 -43.24 -52.12 -25.99
CA ASN A 175 -42.34 -51.81 -27.10
C ASN A 175 -41.81 -50.37 -27.08
N PHE A 176 -40.57 -50.19 -27.53
CA PHE A 176 -40.14 -48.92 -28.12
C PHE A 176 -41.10 -48.57 -29.29
N PRO A 177 -41.59 -47.33 -29.38
CA PRO A 177 -42.56 -46.98 -30.42
C PRO A 177 -41.90 -46.87 -31.82
N LEU A 178 -41.82 -47.97 -32.57
CA LEU A 178 -41.61 -47.94 -34.02
C LEU A 178 -42.92 -47.91 -34.83
N ALA A 179 -42.77 -47.50 -36.10
CA ALA A 179 -43.78 -47.64 -37.15
C ALA A 179 -44.17 -49.11 -37.47
N THR A 180 -43.42 -50.10 -36.95
CA THR A 180 -43.75 -51.54 -36.99
C THR A 180 -43.37 -52.20 -35.65
N PRO A 181 -44.31 -52.82 -34.91
CA PRO A 181 -44.06 -53.29 -33.55
C PRO A 181 -43.28 -54.62 -33.53
N THR A 182 -41.98 -54.56 -33.24
CA THR A 182 -41.19 -55.66 -32.63
C THR A 182 -41.24 -55.51 -31.11
N PRO A 183 -41.29 -56.60 -30.32
CA PRO A 183 -41.16 -56.53 -28.87
C PRO A 183 -39.69 -56.53 -28.45
N ASP A 184 -39.31 -55.60 -27.58
CA ASP A 184 -38.00 -55.56 -26.93
C ASP A 184 -37.80 -56.74 -25.95
N PHE A 185 -36.54 -57.16 -25.81
CA PHE A 185 -36.12 -58.21 -24.88
C PHE A 185 -34.98 -57.71 -24.00
N PHE A 186 -34.88 -58.28 -22.80
CA PHE A 186 -33.68 -58.22 -21.97
C PHE A 186 -32.87 -59.49 -22.16
N ILE A 187 -31.56 -59.34 -22.27
CA ILE A 187 -30.60 -60.40 -21.98
C ILE A 187 -30.04 -60.18 -20.58
N ASP A 188 -30.33 -61.12 -19.67
CA ASP A 188 -29.82 -61.12 -18.31
C ASP A 188 -28.69 -62.15 -18.21
N TRP A 189 -27.58 -61.84 -17.53
CA TRP A 189 -26.56 -62.83 -17.16
C TRP A 189 -25.99 -62.60 -15.76
N ALA A 190 -25.43 -63.67 -15.20
CA ALA A 190 -24.93 -63.67 -13.83
C ALA A 190 -23.47 -64.12 -13.77
N VAL A 191 -22.71 -63.50 -12.86
CA VAL A 191 -21.33 -63.86 -12.52
C VAL A 191 -21.26 -64.11 -11.02
N GLU A 192 -20.60 -65.18 -10.59
CA GLU A 192 -20.42 -65.48 -9.17
C GLU A 192 -19.61 -64.37 -8.48
N ARG A 193 -20.13 -63.82 -7.38
CA ARG A 193 -19.48 -62.76 -6.60
C ARG A 193 -18.08 -63.17 -6.13
N ASN A 194 -17.95 -64.42 -5.68
CA ASN A 194 -16.66 -64.99 -5.29
C ASN A 194 -15.66 -65.09 -6.45
N ALA A 195 -16.13 -65.19 -7.71
CA ALA A 195 -15.24 -65.19 -8.86
C ALA A 195 -14.69 -63.78 -9.13
N LEU A 196 -15.49 -62.73 -8.92
CA LEU A 196 -15.05 -61.33 -9.00
C LEU A 196 -14.03 -61.01 -7.90
N ILE A 197 -14.32 -61.37 -6.64
CA ILE A 197 -13.39 -61.19 -5.52
C ILE A 197 -12.07 -61.95 -5.76
N ALA A 198 -12.15 -63.20 -6.26
CA ALA A 198 -10.96 -63.98 -6.59
C ALA A 198 -10.16 -63.42 -7.78
N ALA A 199 -10.79 -62.61 -8.63
CA ALA A 199 -10.14 -61.91 -9.72
C ALA A 199 -9.34 -60.69 -9.24
N GLY A 200 -9.60 -60.21 -8.01
CA GLY A 200 -8.99 -59.00 -7.46
C GLY A 200 -9.95 -57.80 -7.43
N ILE A 201 -11.21 -57.96 -7.85
CA ILE A 201 -12.21 -56.89 -7.82
C ILE A 201 -12.65 -56.69 -6.37
N SER A 202 -12.34 -55.52 -5.81
CA SER A 202 -12.92 -55.08 -4.54
C SER A 202 -14.37 -54.65 -4.78
N LEU A 203 -15.33 -55.39 -4.24
CA LEU A 203 -16.75 -55.06 -4.38
C LEU A 203 -17.22 -53.95 -3.43
N ASP A 204 -16.30 -53.42 -2.61
CA ASP A 204 -16.49 -52.24 -1.78
C ASP A 204 -16.06 -50.96 -2.52
N GLN A 205 -15.39 -51.08 -3.67
CA GLN A 205 -15.06 -49.95 -4.54
C GLN A 205 -16.16 -49.75 -5.61
N PRO A 206 -16.45 -48.50 -5.98
CA PRO A 206 -17.35 -48.22 -7.10
C PRO A 206 -16.80 -48.77 -8.42
N LEU A 207 -17.63 -49.48 -9.18
CA LEU A 207 -17.29 -50.04 -10.49
C LEU A 207 -17.86 -49.17 -11.60
N ARG A 208 -17.17 -49.05 -12.73
CA ARG A 208 -17.71 -48.45 -13.95
C ARG A 208 -17.91 -49.51 -15.01
N VAL A 209 -19.02 -49.42 -15.75
CA VAL A 209 -19.42 -50.48 -16.68
C VAL A 209 -19.79 -49.87 -18.03
N ALA A 210 -19.28 -50.46 -19.10
CA ALA A 210 -19.69 -50.17 -20.47
C ALA A 210 -20.18 -51.44 -21.15
N CYS A 211 -21.29 -51.39 -21.87
CA CYS A 211 -21.92 -52.57 -22.47
C CYS A 211 -21.98 -52.48 -23.99
N GLY A 212 -22.10 -53.63 -24.63
CA GLY A 212 -22.30 -53.69 -26.07
C GLY A 212 -22.42 -55.10 -26.62
N THR A 213 -22.31 -55.23 -27.94
CA THR A 213 -22.39 -56.52 -28.61
C THR A 213 -21.12 -56.91 -29.36
N ALA A 214 -21.08 -58.17 -29.75
CA ALA A 214 -19.93 -58.76 -30.39
C ALA A 214 -20.34 -59.65 -31.57
N ALA A 215 -19.63 -59.49 -32.69
CA ALA A 215 -19.65 -60.48 -33.77
C ALA A 215 -18.93 -61.78 -33.37
N ASN A 216 -18.12 -61.72 -32.30
CA ASN A 216 -17.45 -62.83 -31.65
C ASN A 216 -18.06 -63.07 -30.26
N GLY A 217 -17.52 -63.99 -29.46
CA GLY A 217 -18.00 -64.28 -28.10
C GLY A 217 -16.97 -64.02 -27.00
N THR A 218 -16.06 -63.08 -27.22
CA THR A 218 -14.88 -62.86 -26.36
C THR A 218 -14.68 -61.38 -25.98
N PHE A 219 -14.88 -60.43 -26.89
CA PHE A 219 -14.72 -58.99 -26.65
C PHE A 219 -15.75 -58.19 -27.46
N LEU A 220 -16.08 -56.98 -27.00
CA LEU A 220 -17.06 -56.12 -27.67
C LEU A 220 -16.55 -55.66 -29.04
N SER A 221 -17.43 -55.50 -30.03
CA SER A 221 -16.96 -55.13 -31.38
C SER A 221 -17.92 -54.24 -32.16
N GLN A 222 -19.20 -54.20 -31.78
CA GLN A 222 -20.25 -53.43 -32.43
C GLN A 222 -21.30 -53.06 -31.39
N ASP A 223 -22.06 -52.01 -31.67
CA ASP A 223 -23.22 -51.61 -30.89
C ASP A 223 -22.90 -51.42 -29.41
N TYR A 224 -22.38 -50.22 -29.12
CA TYR A 224 -21.94 -49.83 -27.79
C TYR A 224 -22.92 -48.81 -27.21
N THR A 225 -22.89 -48.60 -25.89
CA THR A 225 -23.69 -47.60 -25.18
C THR A 225 -23.40 -46.13 -25.52
N GLY A 226 -22.71 -45.85 -26.64
CA GLY A 226 -22.18 -44.55 -27.03
C GLY A 226 -21.11 -44.65 -28.13
N PRO A 227 -20.34 -43.57 -28.39
CA PRO A 227 -19.26 -43.61 -29.36
C PRO A 227 -18.17 -44.61 -28.93
N ALA A 228 -17.47 -45.23 -29.88
CA ALA A 228 -16.52 -46.32 -29.62
C ALA A 228 -15.19 -45.86 -28.96
N SER A 229 -15.30 -45.33 -27.73
CA SER A 229 -14.25 -44.73 -26.92
C SER A 229 -14.59 -45.00 -25.45
N LEU A 230 -13.71 -45.69 -24.70
CA LEU A 230 -13.99 -46.10 -23.32
C LEU A 230 -14.44 -44.97 -22.37
N PRO A 231 -13.79 -43.78 -22.35
CA PRO A 231 -14.25 -42.66 -21.53
C PRO A 231 -15.69 -42.23 -21.82
N ASP A 232 -16.12 -42.38 -23.07
CA ASP A 232 -17.44 -42.01 -23.55
C ASP A 232 -18.44 -43.18 -23.52
N LEU A 233 -18.05 -44.33 -22.99
CA LEU A 233 -18.89 -45.54 -22.87
C LEU A 233 -19.13 -45.96 -21.42
N LEU A 234 -18.13 -45.79 -20.57
CA LEU A 234 -18.18 -46.16 -19.16
C LEU A 234 -19.27 -45.38 -18.43
N SER A 235 -20.01 -46.08 -17.56
CA SER A 235 -20.99 -45.48 -16.68
C SER A 235 -20.34 -44.62 -15.59
N ASP A 236 -21.18 -43.85 -14.91
CA ASP A 236 -20.87 -43.36 -13.57
C ASP A 236 -20.62 -44.53 -12.62
N PRO A 237 -19.87 -44.31 -11.52
CA PRO A 237 -19.52 -45.38 -10.61
C PRO A 237 -20.76 -45.95 -9.91
N VAL A 238 -20.85 -47.28 -9.85
CA VAL A 238 -21.88 -48.01 -9.12
C VAL A 238 -21.23 -48.92 -8.08
N SER A 239 -21.63 -48.78 -6.82
CA SER A 239 -21.17 -49.67 -5.76
C SER A 239 -22.18 -50.80 -5.54
N CYS A 240 -21.72 -52.04 -5.51
CA CYS A 240 -22.59 -53.23 -5.51
C CYS A 240 -22.26 -54.20 -4.38
N GLY A 241 -22.77 -53.88 -3.20
CA GLY A 241 -22.69 -54.71 -1.99
C GLY A 241 -23.61 -55.94 -2.02
N ALA A 242 -23.60 -56.73 -0.93
CA ALA A 242 -24.37 -57.97 -0.81
C ALA A 242 -25.90 -57.79 -0.84
N GLU A 243 -26.36 -56.55 -0.65
CA GLU A 243 -27.78 -56.17 -0.52
C GLU A 243 -28.34 -55.44 -1.76
N GLY A 244 -27.53 -55.27 -2.81
CA GLY A 244 -27.93 -54.54 -4.01
C GLY A 244 -26.82 -53.65 -4.56
N CYS A 245 -27.18 -52.87 -5.58
CA CYS A 245 -26.32 -51.84 -6.16
C CYS A 245 -26.85 -50.44 -5.79
N ILE A 246 -25.96 -49.47 -5.69
CA ILE A 246 -26.27 -48.07 -5.39
C ILE A 246 -25.44 -47.19 -6.34
N PRO A 247 -26.07 -46.37 -7.21
CA PRO A 247 -25.36 -45.35 -7.97
C PRO A 247 -24.63 -44.40 -7.02
N GLN A 248 -23.37 -44.09 -7.31
CA GLN A 248 -22.60 -43.13 -6.51
C GLN A 248 -22.76 -41.74 -7.14
N ASP A 249 -23.33 -40.80 -6.37
CA ASP A 249 -23.44 -39.39 -6.76
C ASP A 249 -22.27 -38.62 -6.12
N CYS A 250 -21.12 -38.62 -6.79
CA CYS A 250 -19.85 -38.10 -6.26
C CYS A 250 -19.62 -36.62 -6.63
N MET A 251 -20.60 -35.76 -6.34
CA MET A 251 -20.45 -34.32 -6.60
C MET A 251 -19.26 -33.75 -5.82
N GLY A 252 -18.33 -33.10 -6.52
CA GLY A 252 -17.10 -32.52 -5.94
C GLY A 252 -15.88 -33.45 -5.91
N ALA A 253 -15.99 -34.72 -6.31
CA ALA A 253 -14.81 -35.58 -6.41
C ALA A 253 -13.87 -35.10 -7.53
N GLY A 254 -12.58 -34.95 -7.21
CA GLY A 254 -11.56 -34.37 -8.10
C GLY A 254 -11.27 -32.89 -7.86
N GLU A 255 -12.07 -32.20 -7.03
CA GLU A 255 -11.73 -30.85 -6.58
C GLU A 255 -10.57 -30.88 -5.58
N ALA A 256 -9.76 -29.82 -5.58
CA ALA A 256 -8.67 -29.66 -4.63
C ALA A 256 -9.24 -29.51 -3.20
N CYS A 257 -8.52 -30.08 -2.24
CA CYS A 257 -8.81 -29.91 -0.83
C CYS A 257 -7.49 -29.87 -0.05
N SER A 258 -7.51 -29.36 1.18
CA SER A 258 -6.34 -29.34 2.04
C SER A 258 -6.69 -29.83 3.45
N ALA A 259 -5.68 -30.32 4.17
CA ALA A 259 -5.79 -30.72 5.56
C ALA A 259 -4.49 -30.36 6.30
N GLY A 260 -4.61 -29.75 7.47
CA GLY A 260 -3.49 -29.20 8.25
C GLY A 260 -3.61 -27.68 8.39
N VAL A 261 -2.72 -27.10 9.20
CA VAL A 261 -2.50 -25.66 9.42
C VAL A 261 -0.98 -25.46 9.44
N GLY A 262 -0.51 -24.26 9.06
CA GLY A 262 0.93 -23.99 8.97
C GLY A 262 1.67 -24.93 8.02
N GLU A 263 2.88 -25.32 8.40
CA GLU A 263 3.73 -26.26 7.66
C GLU A 263 3.17 -27.70 7.62
N CYS A 264 2.14 -27.99 8.43
CA CYS A 264 1.41 -29.25 8.33
C CYS A 264 0.36 -29.27 7.22
N LEU A 265 0.14 -28.15 6.52
CA LEU A 265 -0.84 -28.06 5.44
C LEU A 265 -0.44 -28.97 4.28
N VAL A 266 -1.23 -30.01 4.06
CA VAL A 266 -1.08 -30.91 2.93
C VAL A 266 -2.24 -30.70 1.97
N THR A 267 -1.92 -30.49 0.70
CA THR A 267 -2.91 -30.44 -0.38
C THR A 267 -3.22 -31.85 -0.90
N GLY A 268 -4.47 -32.04 -1.29
CA GLY A 268 -4.99 -33.29 -1.82
C GLY A 268 -6.20 -33.03 -2.72
N VAL A 269 -6.94 -34.10 -2.99
CA VAL A 269 -8.14 -34.07 -3.81
C VAL A 269 -9.29 -34.77 -3.09
N LEU A 270 -10.49 -34.28 -3.32
CA LEU A 270 -11.70 -34.92 -2.84
C LEU A 270 -11.87 -36.28 -3.54
N VAL A 271 -11.85 -37.36 -2.77
CA VAL A 271 -12.09 -38.73 -3.22
C VAL A 271 -13.44 -39.24 -2.72
N CYS A 272 -14.07 -40.13 -3.48
CA CYS A 272 -15.39 -40.64 -3.10
C CYS A 272 -15.25 -41.82 -2.13
N ASN A 273 -15.88 -41.73 -0.96
CA ASN A 273 -15.91 -42.83 0.02
C ASN A 273 -17.00 -43.88 -0.30
N ALA A 274 -17.03 -44.96 0.47
CA ALA A 274 -17.97 -46.08 0.28
C ALA A 274 -19.46 -45.68 0.48
N GLU A 275 -19.71 -44.54 1.11
CA GLU A 275 -21.02 -43.94 1.34
C GLU A 275 -21.46 -42.97 0.23
N GLY A 276 -20.62 -42.73 -0.78
CA GLY A 276 -20.89 -41.82 -1.89
C GLY A 276 -20.66 -40.34 -1.54
N GLN A 277 -19.81 -40.04 -0.56
CA GLN A 277 -19.46 -38.69 -0.16
C GLN A 277 -18.04 -38.33 -0.61
N ALA A 278 -17.86 -37.10 -1.10
CA ALA A 278 -16.56 -36.51 -1.36
C ALA A 278 -15.85 -36.23 -0.02
N VAL A 279 -14.72 -36.89 0.21
CA VAL A 279 -13.86 -36.72 1.39
C VAL A 279 -12.45 -36.38 0.95
N CYS A 280 -11.79 -35.47 1.65
CA CYS A 280 -10.41 -35.10 1.30
C CYS A 280 -9.46 -36.27 1.57
N ASN A 281 -8.58 -36.57 0.60
CA ASN A 281 -7.52 -37.56 0.78
C ASN A 281 -6.22 -36.97 1.37
N ALA A 282 -6.17 -35.66 1.60
CA ALA A 282 -5.07 -35.03 2.31
C ALA A 282 -5.09 -35.43 3.79
N PHE A 283 -3.91 -35.70 4.33
CA PHE A 283 -3.68 -35.91 5.76
C PHE A 283 -2.62 -34.92 6.18
N GLN A 284 -2.91 -34.14 7.22
CA GLN A 284 -1.94 -33.20 7.80
C GLN A 284 -0.63 -33.92 8.13
N ASN A 285 0.50 -33.22 7.95
CA ASN A 285 1.78 -33.73 8.44
C ASN A 285 1.79 -33.76 9.98
N GLU A 286 2.75 -34.48 10.56
CA GLU A 286 2.91 -34.50 12.02
C GLU A 286 3.51 -33.16 12.48
N PRO A 287 2.97 -32.54 13.54
CA PRO A 287 3.54 -31.38 14.21
C PRO A 287 5.05 -31.50 14.44
N GLY A 288 5.77 -30.46 14.05
CA GLY A 288 7.18 -30.26 14.37
C GLY A 288 7.40 -29.84 15.82
N THR A 289 8.61 -29.39 16.10
CA THR A 289 8.88 -28.56 17.29
C THR A 289 8.92 -27.14 16.78
N GLU A 290 8.30 -26.20 17.48
CA GLU A 290 8.32 -24.80 17.08
C GLU A 290 9.76 -24.31 16.90
N VAL A 291 9.98 -23.65 15.77
CA VAL A 291 11.21 -22.96 15.40
C VAL A 291 10.77 -21.56 15.04
N CYS A 292 11.42 -20.56 15.62
CA CYS A 292 11.15 -19.14 15.40
C CYS A 292 11.65 -18.73 14.01
N ASP A 293 10.89 -19.08 12.98
CA ASP A 293 11.25 -18.88 11.58
C ASP A 293 10.11 -18.30 10.73
N GLY A 294 9.11 -17.68 11.37
CA GLY A 294 7.95 -17.09 10.70
C GLY A 294 6.94 -18.13 10.22
N LEU A 295 7.10 -19.41 10.57
CA LEU A 295 6.25 -20.51 10.12
C LEU A 295 5.68 -21.29 11.30
N ASP A 296 4.36 -21.58 11.26
CA ASP A 296 3.68 -22.45 12.23
C ASP A 296 4.16 -23.91 12.08
N ASN A 297 5.24 -24.22 12.80
CA ASN A 297 6.05 -25.43 12.73
C ASN A 297 5.42 -26.59 13.53
N ASP A 298 4.77 -26.27 14.64
CA ASP A 298 4.06 -27.21 15.49
C ASP A 298 2.56 -27.34 15.17
N CYS A 299 2.08 -26.58 14.18
CA CYS A 299 0.80 -26.72 13.52
C CYS A 299 -0.38 -26.56 14.47
N ASP A 300 -0.22 -25.69 15.48
CA ASP A 300 -1.25 -25.34 16.44
C ASP A 300 -2.11 -24.14 15.99
N GLY A 301 -1.71 -23.49 14.91
CA GLY A 301 -2.39 -22.36 14.28
C GLY A 301 -1.91 -20.99 14.77
N ALA A 302 -0.88 -20.93 15.60
CA ALA A 302 -0.12 -19.72 15.90
C ALA A 302 1.28 -19.84 15.29
N ILE A 303 1.73 -18.77 14.64
CA ILE A 303 3.12 -18.66 14.21
C ILE A 303 3.94 -18.30 15.45
N ASP A 304 5.01 -19.04 15.74
CA ASP A 304 6.07 -18.67 16.68
C ASP A 304 5.66 -18.46 18.16
N ASN A 305 4.57 -19.11 18.60
CA ASN A 305 4.00 -19.06 19.97
C ASN A 305 4.82 -19.80 21.07
N GLY A 306 6.13 -19.87 20.90
CA GLY A 306 7.05 -20.50 21.86
C GLY A 306 8.44 -19.92 21.84
N CYS A 307 8.60 -18.76 21.19
CA CYS A 307 9.86 -18.09 21.05
C CYS A 307 10.31 -17.46 22.37
N PRO A 308 11.63 -17.46 22.62
CA PRO A 308 12.20 -16.60 23.65
C PRO A 308 11.80 -15.14 23.38
N ASP A 309 11.49 -14.46 24.48
CA ASP A 309 11.18 -13.04 24.62
C ASP A 309 11.86 -12.72 25.96
N THR A 310 12.99 -12.03 25.89
CA THR A 310 14.02 -12.05 26.94
C THR A 310 13.79 -10.97 27.99
N ASP A 311 13.30 -9.80 27.60
CA ASP A 311 12.91 -8.67 28.43
C ASP A 311 11.40 -8.64 28.73
N GLY A 312 10.55 -9.25 27.91
CA GLY A 312 9.13 -9.48 28.18
C GLY A 312 8.20 -8.39 27.70
N ASP A 313 8.59 -7.62 26.68
CA ASP A 313 7.89 -6.47 26.12
C ASP A 313 6.69 -6.89 25.23
N GLY A 314 6.77 -8.05 24.58
CA GLY A 314 5.76 -8.56 23.66
C GLY A 314 6.32 -8.94 22.29
N ILE A 315 7.54 -8.52 21.95
CA ILE A 315 8.26 -8.87 20.74
C ILE A 315 9.24 -10.03 21.06
N PRO A 316 9.29 -11.11 20.25
CA PRO A 316 10.26 -12.19 20.50
C PRO A 316 11.69 -11.84 20.04
N ASP A 317 12.72 -12.39 20.71
CA ASP A 317 14.17 -12.16 20.45
C ASP A 317 14.61 -12.17 18.97
N PHE A 318 13.91 -12.91 18.12
CA PHE A 318 14.25 -13.03 16.70
C PHE A 318 13.62 -11.92 15.84
N ALA A 319 12.43 -11.45 16.24
CA ALA A 319 11.71 -10.38 15.57
C ALA A 319 12.36 -9.04 15.91
N GLU A 320 12.77 -8.84 17.16
CA GLU A 320 13.60 -7.70 17.58
C GLU A 320 14.90 -7.63 16.77
N GLY A 321 15.57 -8.76 16.56
CA GLY A 321 16.75 -8.81 15.69
C GLY A 321 16.48 -8.51 14.20
N THR A 322 15.22 -8.44 13.77
CA THR A 322 14.80 -8.04 12.42
C THR A 322 14.35 -6.58 12.40
N LEU A 323 13.66 -6.11 13.45
CA LEU A 323 13.24 -4.72 13.64
C LEU A 323 14.41 -3.80 14.04
N GLY A 324 15.51 -4.35 14.56
CA GLY A 324 16.66 -3.57 15.03
C GLY A 324 16.66 -3.28 16.52
N THR A 325 15.54 -3.54 17.22
CA THR A 325 15.41 -3.37 18.67
C THR A 325 16.29 -4.33 19.50
N ASP A 326 16.64 -4.00 20.75
CA ASP A 326 17.52 -4.85 21.59
C ASP A 326 16.72 -5.94 22.32
N PRO A 327 16.98 -7.25 22.07
CA PRO A 327 16.36 -8.37 22.78
C PRO A 327 16.62 -8.49 24.28
N ASN A 328 17.13 -7.46 24.92
CA ASN A 328 17.34 -7.40 26.36
C ASN A 328 16.87 -6.07 26.95
N ASP A 329 16.32 -5.20 26.14
CA ASP A 329 15.74 -3.93 26.53
C ASP A 329 14.30 -3.88 26.02
N ALA A 330 13.37 -3.57 26.91
CA ALA A 330 11.94 -3.63 26.57
C ALA A 330 11.40 -2.29 26.05
N ASP A 331 12.27 -1.35 25.72
CA ASP A 331 12.05 0.09 25.49
C ASP A 331 13.39 0.60 24.94
N THR A 332 13.67 0.33 23.66
CA THR A 332 15.02 0.40 23.07
C THR A 332 15.50 1.84 22.89
N ASP A 333 14.58 2.73 22.58
CA ASP A 333 14.73 4.16 22.34
C ASP A 333 14.61 5.00 23.64
N ASP A 334 14.13 4.40 24.73
CA ASP A 334 14.04 4.95 26.09
C ASP A 334 13.01 6.09 26.27
N ASP A 335 11.95 6.11 25.46
CA ASP A 335 10.92 7.16 25.41
C ASP A 335 9.81 6.98 26.47
N GLY A 336 9.62 5.75 26.92
CA GLY A 336 8.62 5.34 27.90
C GLY A 336 7.41 4.58 27.35
N ILE A 337 7.46 4.15 26.09
CA ILE A 337 6.62 3.12 25.49
C ILE A 337 7.50 1.88 25.21
N PRO A 338 7.07 0.68 25.63
CA PRO A 338 7.80 -0.53 25.24
C PRO A 338 7.69 -0.80 23.74
N ASP A 339 8.76 -1.31 23.10
CA ASP A 339 8.79 -1.65 21.66
C ASP A 339 7.53 -2.44 21.22
N GLY A 340 7.16 -3.46 22.00
CA GLY A 340 5.95 -4.28 21.75
C GLY A 340 4.59 -3.60 21.98
N GLU A 341 4.54 -2.39 22.55
CA GLU A 341 3.35 -1.58 22.83
C GLU A 341 3.26 -0.31 21.97
N GLU A 342 4.25 0.01 21.14
CA GLU A 342 4.25 1.21 20.30
C GLU A 342 3.18 1.23 19.21
N PRO A 343 2.65 2.43 18.92
CA PRO A 343 1.87 2.67 17.72
C PRO A 343 2.71 2.42 16.47
N SER A 344 2.29 1.46 15.65
CA SER A 344 2.92 1.20 14.35
C SER A 344 4.43 0.95 14.40
N ALA A 345 4.97 0.36 15.48
CA ALA A 345 6.38 0.02 15.78
C ALA A 345 7.36 -0.38 14.63
N ASN A 346 6.87 -0.79 13.46
CA ASN A 346 7.70 -1.18 12.31
C ASN A 346 7.57 -0.22 11.11
N VAL A 347 6.88 0.88 11.32
CA VAL A 347 6.73 2.01 10.41
C VAL A 347 7.71 3.07 10.91
N ASP A 348 8.28 3.81 9.98
CA ASP A 348 8.97 5.06 10.19
C ASP A 348 7.96 6.15 9.79
N THR A 349 7.57 7.01 10.73
CA THR A 349 6.38 7.86 10.58
C THR A 349 6.72 9.27 10.11
N ASP A 350 7.87 9.79 10.54
CA ASP A 350 8.45 11.07 10.13
C ASP A 350 9.51 10.91 9.02
N GLY A 351 9.95 9.68 8.73
CA GLY A 351 10.91 9.36 7.67
C GLY A 351 12.36 9.51 8.10
N ASP A 352 12.67 9.69 9.39
CA ASP A 352 14.03 10.02 9.85
C ASP A 352 15.05 8.86 9.73
N GLY A 353 14.60 7.71 9.22
CA GLY A 353 15.39 6.48 9.07
C GLY A 353 15.34 5.58 10.30
N LEU A 354 14.57 5.94 11.34
CA LEU A 354 14.27 5.12 12.49
C LEU A 354 12.79 4.74 12.47
N ILE A 355 12.51 3.43 12.50
CA ILE A 355 11.14 2.99 12.80
C ILE A 355 10.73 3.52 14.17
N ASN A 356 9.44 3.74 14.39
CA ASN A 356 8.83 4.19 15.65
C ASN A 356 9.22 3.39 16.91
N ALA A 357 9.87 2.22 16.76
CA ALA A 357 10.42 1.41 17.85
C ALA A 357 11.86 1.69 18.25
N LEU A 358 12.50 2.56 17.48
CA LEU A 358 13.86 3.02 17.66
C LEU A 358 13.91 4.55 17.78
N ASP A 359 12.79 5.21 17.48
CA ASP A 359 12.62 6.64 17.51
C ASP A 359 11.82 7.09 18.73
N PRO A 360 12.42 7.90 19.63
CA PRO A 360 11.72 8.46 20.76
C PRO A 360 10.65 9.52 20.48
N ASP A 361 10.59 10.07 19.27
CA ASP A 361 9.71 11.18 18.87
C ASP A 361 9.14 10.90 17.46
N SER A 362 8.30 9.86 17.33
CA SER A 362 7.87 9.24 16.06
C SER A 362 7.29 10.20 14.99
N ASP A 363 6.90 11.42 15.34
CA ASP A 363 6.42 12.44 14.39
C ASP A 363 7.23 13.75 14.42
N ASP A 364 8.39 13.71 15.08
CA ASP A 364 9.43 14.74 15.23
C ASP A 364 8.91 16.15 15.61
N ASP A 365 7.80 16.17 16.33
CA ASP A 365 7.09 17.39 16.71
C ASP A 365 7.71 18.10 17.93
N GLY A 366 8.64 17.39 18.60
CA GLY A 366 9.39 17.79 19.77
C GLY A 366 8.89 17.21 21.09
N LEU A 367 7.83 16.42 21.12
CA LEU A 367 7.19 15.84 22.29
C LEU A 367 7.20 14.30 22.24
N PHE A 368 8.24 13.69 22.82
CA PHE A 368 8.40 12.23 22.89
C PHE A 368 7.12 11.41 23.12
N ASP A 369 6.95 10.30 22.38
CA ASP A 369 5.72 9.50 22.32
C ASP A 369 5.20 9.09 23.70
N GLY A 370 6.11 8.68 24.59
CA GLY A 370 5.82 8.33 25.96
C GLY A 370 5.14 9.46 26.75
N THR A 371 5.47 10.71 26.47
CA THR A 371 4.85 11.91 27.07
C THR A 371 3.44 12.09 26.54
N GLU A 372 3.26 12.01 25.24
CA GLU A 372 2.00 12.20 24.53
C GLU A 372 0.93 11.18 24.92
N VAL A 373 1.33 9.91 25.06
CA VAL A 373 0.41 8.88 25.54
C VAL A 373 0.21 8.95 27.06
N GLY A 374 0.79 9.93 27.74
CA GLY A 374 0.65 10.18 29.18
C GLY A 374 1.29 9.09 30.05
N ASN A 375 2.40 8.51 29.57
CA ASN A 375 3.23 7.60 30.34
C ASN A 375 4.22 8.40 31.20
N GLY A 376 5.28 7.77 31.67
CA GLY A 376 6.34 8.53 32.31
C GLY A 376 7.48 7.65 32.73
N CYS A 377 8.62 8.27 33.04
CA CYS A 377 9.94 7.62 33.02
C CYS A 377 10.27 6.70 34.21
N ASN A 378 9.30 5.94 34.71
CA ASN A 378 9.48 5.04 35.85
C ASN A 378 9.35 3.55 35.47
N ALA A 379 9.23 3.23 34.19
CA ALA A 379 9.25 1.86 33.71
C ALA A 379 10.65 1.24 33.95
N PRO A 380 10.76 -0.10 34.08
CA PRO A 380 12.02 -0.75 34.41
C PRO A 380 13.05 -0.84 33.28
N ALA A 381 12.65 -0.51 32.05
CA ALA A 381 13.45 -0.61 30.82
C ALA A 381 14.20 0.72 30.57
N ILE A 382 13.47 1.83 30.39
CA ILE A 382 13.97 3.22 30.36
C ILE A 382 15.30 3.47 31.11
N ASP A 383 16.35 3.85 30.39
CA ASP A 383 17.58 4.49 30.88
C ASP A 383 17.40 6.01 30.95
N PRO A 384 17.21 6.61 32.14
CA PRO A 384 17.06 8.05 32.29
C PRO A 384 18.33 8.85 31.94
N ALA A 385 19.41 8.18 31.53
CA ALA A 385 20.63 8.79 31.04
C ALA A 385 20.64 8.99 29.51
N ALA A 386 19.78 8.32 28.75
CA ALA A 386 19.57 8.55 27.32
C ALA A 386 19.00 9.96 27.11
N GLY A 387 18.02 10.34 27.93
CA GLY A 387 17.42 11.68 27.91
C GLY A 387 16.20 11.78 27.01
N HIS A 388 15.73 10.65 26.49
CA HIS A 388 14.64 10.50 25.54
C HIS A 388 13.25 10.36 26.20
N CYS A 389 13.15 10.53 27.52
CA CYS A 389 11.86 10.49 28.21
C CYS A 389 11.69 11.70 29.13
N ILE A 390 10.58 12.41 28.95
CA ILE A 390 10.07 13.42 29.88
C ILE A 390 8.80 12.86 30.53
N PRO A 391 8.72 12.78 31.87
CA PRO A 391 7.54 12.19 32.49
C PRO A 391 6.36 13.15 32.42
N ASP A 392 5.24 12.71 31.83
CA ASP A 392 4.01 13.51 31.80
C ASP A 392 3.56 13.96 33.21
N GLY A 393 3.39 15.27 33.32
CA GLY A 393 3.12 16.04 34.53
C GLY A 393 1.66 16.03 34.96
N ASP A 394 0.73 15.72 34.05
CA ASP A 394 -0.72 15.71 34.31
C ASP A 394 -1.36 14.32 34.36
N MET A 395 -0.56 13.27 34.13
CA MET A 395 -0.96 11.85 34.18
C MET A 395 -2.01 11.46 33.13
N GLY A 396 -1.79 11.90 31.89
CA GLY A 396 -2.54 11.59 30.67
C GLY A 396 -3.90 12.26 30.64
N THR A 397 -3.98 13.46 31.24
CA THR A 397 -5.14 14.35 31.12
C THR A 397 -5.12 15.04 29.77
N THR A 398 -3.95 15.54 29.36
CA THR A 398 -3.64 15.97 27.99
C THR A 398 -2.95 14.79 27.30
N LYS A 399 -3.33 14.53 26.06
CA LYS A 399 -2.77 13.46 25.24
C LYS A 399 -2.88 13.84 23.79
N THR A 400 -1.79 13.68 23.10
CA THR A 400 -1.60 13.89 21.67
C THR A 400 -1.43 12.52 21.01
N ASN A 401 -1.16 12.50 19.71
CA ASN A 401 -1.02 11.28 18.93
C ASN A 401 0.44 11.20 18.43
N PRO A 402 1.22 10.19 18.85
CA PRO A 402 2.63 10.02 18.46
C PRO A 402 2.92 9.72 17.01
N LEU A 403 2.01 10.05 16.12
CA LEU A 403 2.12 9.75 14.69
C LEU A 403 1.49 10.88 13.87
N ASP A 404 1.26 12.03 14.49
CA ASP A 404 0.51 13.16 13.98
C ASP A 404 1.00 14.42 14.70
N PRO A 405 1.95 15.15 14.09
CA PRO A 405 2.68 16.22 14.75
C PRO A 405 1.80 17.41 15.16
N ASP A 406 0.55 17.45 14.70
CA ASP A 406 -0.48 18.43 15.11
C ASP A 406 -1.82 17.69 15.33
N THR A 407 -1.98 17.11 16.53
CA THR A 407 -3.17 16.34 16.95
C THR A 407 -4.49 17.10 16.74
N ASP A 408 -4.39 18.41 16.79
CA ASP A 408 -5.44 19.39 16.89
C ASP A 408 -5.86 19.92 15.50
N ALA A 409 -4.95 19.84 14.54
CA ALA A 409 -4.98 20.48 13.22
C ALA A 409 -5.15 22.00 13.32
N GLY A 410 -4.35 22.61 14.21
CA GLY A 410 -4.29 24.03 14.52
C GLY A 410 -3.23 24.83 13.74
N GLY A 411 -2.25 24.15 13.14
CA GLY A 411 -1.10 24.76 12.45
C GLY A 411 0.08 25.05 13.38
N VAL A 412 0.11 24.42 14.56
CA VAL A 412 1.23 24.46 15.51
C VAL A 412 1.45 23.05 16.00
N SER A 413 2.70 22.57 16.01
CA SER A 413 2.96 21.20 16.44
C SER A 413 2.70 21.01 17.93
N ASP A 414 2.34 19.81 18.36
CA ASP A 414 1.97 19.55 19.74
C ASP A 414 3.13 19.89 20.71
N GLY A 415 4.37 19.57 20.32
CA GLY A 415 5.59 19.93 21.03
C GLY A 415 5.93 21.43 21.03
N ALA A 416 5.48 22.20 20.04
CA ALA A 416 5.60 23.67 20.03
C ALA A 416 4.56 24.34 20.94
N GLU A 417 3.39 23.71 21.07
CA GLU A 417 2.34 24.11 22.00
C GLU A 417 2.72 23.80 23.45
N ASP A 418 3.39 22.68 23.71
CA ASP A 418 3.93 22.25 25.02
C ASP A 418 5.43 22.60 25.16
N LYS A 419 5.73 23.90 25.35
CA LYS A 419 7.10 24.44 25.33
C LYS A 419 8.06 23.83 26.35
N ASP A 420 7.57 23.34 27.48
CA ASP A 420 8.42 22.64 28.46
C ASP A 420 8.35 21.11 28.38
N ARG A 421 7.57 20.61 27.41
CA ARG A 421 7.45 19.23 26.94
C ARG A 421 7.08 18.27 28.07
N ASP A 422 6.32 18.77 29.04
CA ASP A 422 5.98 18.01 30.25
C ASP A 422 4.58 17.40 30.21
N GLY A 423 3.89 17.46 29.08
CA GLY A 423 2.56 16.91 28.83
C GLY A 423 1.46 17.71 29.52
N VAL A 424 1.74 18.92 30.03
CA VAL A 424 0.78 19.73 30.79
C VAL A 424 0.52 21.05 30.09
N VAL A 425 -0.73 21.30 29.72
CA VAL A 425 -1.15 22.64 29.25
C VAL A 425 -1.01 23.68 30.38
N ASP A 426 0.08 24.45 30.33
CA ASP A 426 0.43 25.44 31.33
C ASP A 426 -0.11 26.83 30.95
N ALA A 427 0.02 27.82 31.84
CA ALA A 427 -0.66 29.11 31.65
C ALA A 427 -0.06 30.02 30.56
N ASN A 428 1.09 29.63 30.00
CA ASN A 428 1.86 30.38 29.01
C ASN A 428 2.04 29.59 27.69
N GLU A 429 1.30 28.50 27.55
CA GLU A 429 1.29 27.57 26.43
C GLU A 429 -0.08 27.60 25.76
N THR A 430 -0.13 27.14 24.52
CA THR A 430 -1.38 26.82 23.81
C THR A 430 -1.72 25.35 24.09
N ASN A 431 -2.85 24.88 23.59
CA ASN A 431 -3.37 23.57 23.96
C ASN A 431 -3.41 22.65 22.72
N PRO A 432 -2.58 21.59 22.70
CA PRO A 432 -2.45 20.66 21.56
C PRO A 432 -3.66 19.73 21.34
N THR A 433 -4.83 20.11 21.88
CA THR A 433 -6.06 19.33 21.74
C THR A 433 -7.33 20.19 21.66
N ASP A 434 -7.24 21.53 21.60
CA ASP A 434 -8.40 22.44 21.53
C ASP A 434 -8.99 22.68 20.13
N GLY A 435 -8.92 21.72 19.23
CA GLY A 435 -9.80 21.58 18.07
C GLY A 435 -9.70 22.71 17.05
N ASN A 436 -8.75 22.54 16.13
CA ASN A 436 -8.39 23.46 15.05
C ASN A 436 -7.79 24.77 15.56
N GLY A 437 -6.88 24.70 16.52
CA GLY A 437 -6.05 25.79 17.01
C GLY A 437 -6.86 26.94 17.57
N ALA A 438 -7.92 26.61 18.32
CA ALA A 438 -8.87 27.62 18.79
C ALA A 438 -8.22 28.65 19.72
N ASP A 439 -7.07 28.32 20.31
CA ASP A 439 -6.21 29.17 21.13
C ASP A 439 -4.88 29.58 20.50
N ASP A 440 -4.56 29.13 19.28
CA ASP A 440 -3.30 29.39 18.53
C ASP A 440 -3.26 30.78 17.89
N SER A 441 -3.89 31.75 18.55
CA SER A 441 -4.34 33.02 17.99
C SER A 441 -3.24 34.02 17.59
N THR A 442 -2.01 33.59 17.32
CA THR A 442 -0.89 34.43 16.86
C THR A 442 -0.06 33.92 15.68
N ASN A 443 -0.26 32.71 15.18
CA ASN A 443 0.49 32.28 13.99
C ASN A 443 -0.32 32.62 12.74
N THR A 444 0.14 33.64 12.01
CA THR A 444 -0.34 33.84 10.64
C THR A 444 0.28 32.72 9.82
N ASP A 445 -0.55 32.05 9.04
CA ASP A 445 -0.20 31.02 8.06
C ASP A 445 -0.94 31.51 6.79
N ALA A 446 -0.21 32.29 5.98
CA ALA A 446 -0.81 33.13 4.95
C ALA A 446 -1.26 32.35 3.70
N ASP A 447 -0.67 31.19 3.43
CA ASP A 447 -1.01 30.30 2.31
C ASP A 447 -1.76 29.02 2.74
N GLY A 448 -1.70 28.64 4.01
CA GLY A 448 -2.53 27.60 4.62
C GLY A 448 -1.92 26.20 4.54
N ASP A 449 -0.60 26.07 4.56
CA ASP A 449 0.14 24.84 4.32
C ASP A 449 0.46 24.04 5.58
N GLY A 450 0.42 24.68 6.75
CA GLY A 450 0.69 24.08 8.05
C GLY A 450 1.89 24.67 8.77
N LEU A 451 2.74 25.45 8.07
CA LEU A 451 3.80 26.24 8.67
C LEU A 451 3.31 27.66 8.95
N SER A 452 3.91 28.32 9.93
CA SER A 452 3.59 29.72 10.24
C SER A 452 4.52 30.67 9.49
N ASP A 453 4.03 31.86 9.10
CA ASP A 453 4.82 32.88 8.40
C ASP A 453 6.17 33.17 9.08
N ASP A 454 6.19 33.20 10.43
CA ASP A 454 7.41 33.45 11.23
C ASP A 454 8.40 32.28 11.18
N PHE A 455 7.90 31.04 11.06
CA PHE A 455 8.71 29.83 10.92
C PHE A 455 9.28 29.71 9.52
N GLU A 456 8.44 29.88 8.49
CA GLU A 456 8.83 29.86 7.08
C GLU A 456 9.90 30.92 6.78
N THR A 457 9.69 32.15 7.27
CA THR A 457 10.72 33.21 7.18
C THR A 457 12.04 32.80 7.87
N GLY A 458 11.96 31.99 8.92
CA GLY A 458 13.12 31.52 9.68
C GLY A 458 13.91 30.40 9.00
N ILE A 459 13.25 29.58 8.17
CA ILE A 459 13.86 28.46 7.43
C ILE A 459 14.16 28.81 5.97
N GLY A 460 13.59 29.90 5.45
CA GLY A 460 13.86 30.42 4.11
C GLY A 460 12.78 30.10 3.07
N THR A 461 11.75 29.33 3.44
CA THR A 461 10.56 29.11 2.62
C THR A 461 9.71 30.38 2.52
N ASN A 462 8.75 30.40 1.60
CA ASN A 462 7.98 31.59 1.28
C ASN A 462 6.60 31.59 1.98
N PRO A 463 6.33 32.50 2.94
CA PRO A 463 5.06 32.59 3.69
C PRO A 463 3.77 32.82 2.90
N ASN A 464 3.84 32.85 1.57
CA ASN A 464 2.67 33.07 0.71
C ASN A 464 2.64 32.06 -0.44
N ASP A 465 3.47 31.03 -0.38
CA ASP A 465 3.60 29.96 -1.36
C ASP A 465 3.77 28.61 -0.65
N ALA A 466 2.65 27.93 -0.46
CA ALA A 466 2.49 26.66 0.24
C ALA A 466 3.17 25.45 -0.44
N ASP A 467 4.19 25.64 -1.28
CA ASP A 467 4.92 24.66 -2.10
C ASP A 467 6.07 25.44 -2.76
N SER A 468 7.09 25.75 -1.96
CA SER A 468 8.12 26.76 -2.25
C SER A 468 9.05 26.34 -3.39
N ASP A 469 9.22 25.05 -3.62
CA ASP A 469 10.09 24.45 -4.63
C ASP A 469 9.31 23.87 -5.85
N ASP A 470 7.98 23.91 -5.84
CA ASP A 470 7.10 23.48 -6.92
C ASP A 470 7.21 21.96 -7.27
N ASP A 471 7.56 21.11 -6.30
CA ASP A 471 7.75 19.66 -6.47
C ASP A 471 6.43 18.84 -6.36
N GLY A 472 5.39 19.44 -5.76
CA GLY A 472 4.08 18.82 -5.57
C GLY A 472 3.70 18.51 -4.12
N VAL A 473 4.61 18.72 -3.17
CA VAL A 473 4.43 18.60 -1.73
C VAL A 473 4.41 20.01 -1.11
N PRO A 474 3.44 20.34 -0.27
CA PRO A 474 3.50 21.57 0.51
C PRO A 474 4.64 21.59 1.53
N ASP A 475 5.25 22.74 1.80
CA ASP A 475 6.33 22.91 2.78
C ASP A 475 5.96 22.33 4.15
N GLY A 476 4.72 22.54 4.60
CA GLY A 476 4.19 21.95 5.84
C GLY A 476 3.84 20.45 5.80
N GLU A 477 3.85 19.81 4.63
CA GLU A 477 3.67 18.36 4.46
C GLU A 477 4.99 17.62 4.20
N GLU A 478 6.11 18.32 4.07
CA GLU A 478 7.43 17.71 3.82
C GLU A 478 8.10 17.23 5.11
N PRO A 479 8.81 16.08 5.06
CA PRO A 479 9.50 15.56 6.23
C PRO A 479 10.67 16.46 6.59
N ASN A 480 10.88 16.64 7.89
CA ASN A 480 12.03 17.37 8.42
C ASN A 480 12.28 18.75 7.78
N PRO A 481 11.32 19.71 7.83
CA PRO A 481 11.36 20.96 7.08
C PRO A 481 12.45 21.96 7.48
N THR A 482 13.37 21.56 8.38
CA THR A 482 14.54 22.34 8.79
C THR A 482 15.87 21.66 8.46
N ILE A 483 15.80 20.46 7.90
CA ILE A 483 16.93 19.62 7.56
C ILE A 483 17.17 19.71 6.06
N ASP A 484 18.44 19.61 5.72
CA ASP A 484 19.01 19.45 4.39
C ASP A 484 19.52 18.00 4.39
N SER A 485 18.75 17.09 3.81
CA SER A 485 18.88 15.64 4.04
C SER A 485 20.06 15.06 3.27
N ASP A 486 20.35 15.57 2.09
CA ASP A 486 21.45 15.14 1.23
C ASP A 486 22.72 16.01 1.38
N GLY A 487 22.60 17.21 1.96
CA GLY A 487 23.68 18.14 2.24
C GLY A 487 24.02 19.08 1.09
N ASP A 488 23.09 19.34 0.16
CA ASP A 488 23.33 20.22 -0.99
C ASP A 488 23.20 21.72 -0.71
N GLY A 489 22.73 22.07 0.49
CA GLY A 489 22.54 23.44 0.97
C GLY A 489 21.14 23.99 0.78
N LEU A 490 20.21 23.20 0.24
CA LEU A 490 18.78 23.42 0.30
C LEU A 490 18.20 22.55 1.42
N ILE A 491 17.30 23.12 2.21
CA ILE A 491 16.50 22.31 3.14
C ILE A 491 15.41 21.61 2.34
N ASN A 492 14.87 20.50 2.83
CA ASN A 492 13.89 19.68 2.12
C ASN A 492 12.78 20.51 1.44
N PRO A 493 12.13 21.49 2.12
CA PRO A 493 11.09 22.32 1.50
C PRO A 493 11.52 23.30 0.40
N LEU A 494 12.81 23.34 0.10
CA LEU A 494 13.39 24.12 -0.98
C LEU A 494 14.09 23.22 -2.01
N ASP A 495 14.10 21.90 -1.79
CA ASP A 495 14.78 20.89 -2.60
C ASP A 495 13.79 19.88 -3.21
N PRO A 496 13.58 19.92 -4.53
CA PRO A 496 12.63 19.03 -5.21
C PRO A 496 12.93 17.53 -5.19
N ASP A 497 14.11 17.12 -4.72
CA ASP A 497 14.65 15.75 -4.70
C ASP A 497 15.56 15.62 -3.47
N SER A 498 14.95 15.64 -2.27
CA SER A 498 15.59 15.87 -0.97
C SER A 498 16.68 14.86 -0.58
N ASP A 499 16.73 13.68 -1.22
CA ASP A 499 17.79 12.69 -1.04
C ASP A 499 18.66 12.46 -2.30
N ASN A 500 18.35 13.20 -3.37
CA ASN A 500 19.07 13.27 -4.63
C ASN A 500 19.27 11.94 -5.34
N ASP A 501 18.24 11.10 -5.27
CA ASP A 501 18.24 9.78 -5.88
C ASP A 501 17.73 9.78 -7.34
N GLY A 502 17.17 10.92 -7.76
CA GLY A 502 16.63 11.20 -9.08
C GLY A 502 15.10 11.18 -9.15
N LEU A 503 14.39 10.82 -8.08
CA LEU A 503 12.94 10.71 -8.01
C LEU A 503 12.36 11.80 -7.09
N ALA A 504 11.78 12.85 -7.67
CA ALA A 504 11.26 13.99 -6.89
C ALA A 504 10.29 13.62 -5.76
N ASP A 505 10.36 14.32 -4.62
CA ASP A 505 9.69 13.99 -3.35
C ASP A 505 8.17 13.79 -3.51
N GLY A 506 7.53 14.68 -4.28
CA GLY A 506 6.11 14.56 -4.62
C GLY A 506 5.75 13.25 -5.32
N THR A 507 6.65 12.70 -6.13
CA THR A 507 6.47 11.39 -6.79
C THR A 507 6.53 10.26 -5.77
N GLU A 508 7.50 10.33 -4.86
CA GLU A 508 7.78 9.34 -3.83
C GLU A 508 6.67 9.24 -2.79
N LEU A 509 6.12 10.39 -2.40
CA LEU A 509 4.93 10.47 -1.55
C LEU A 509 3.63 10.11 -2.30
N GLY A 510 3.71 9.73 -3.57
CA GLY A 510 2.58 9.32 -4.41
C GLY A 510 1.61 10.46 -4.73
N LYS A 511 2.11 11.70 -4.74
CA LYS A 511 1.36 12.92 -5.04
C LYS A 511 1.31 13.17 -6.54
N ASP A 512 0.39 14.05 -6.94
CA ASP A 512 0.34 14.55 -8.32
C ASP A 512 0.52 16.06 -8.34
N CYS A 513 0.95 16.61 -9.47
CA CYS A 513 1.09 18.07 -9.67
C CYS A 513 -0.26 18.81 -9.78
N SER A 514 -1.28 18.39 -9.03
CA SER A 514 -2.63 18.99 -9.06
C SER A 514 -2.94 19.88 -7.85
N ASN A 515 -2.04 19.92 -6.87
CA ASN A 515 -2.07 20.91 -5.81
C ASN A 515 -2.10 22.34 -6.43
N PRO A 516 -3.00 23.23 -5.97
CA PRO A 516 -3.05 24.60 -6.45
C PRO A 516 -1.84 25.48 -6.12
N ALA A 517 -1.01 25.09 -5.14
CA ALA A 517 0.23 25.78 -4.76
C ALA A 517 1.30 25.55 -5.83
N THR A 518 1.65 24.28 -6.10
CA THR A 518 2.55 23.86 -7.19
C THR A 518 2.31 24.59 -8.52
N ASP A 519 3.37 25.14 -9.12
CA ASP A 519 3.47 25.56 -10.52
C ASP A 519 4.17 24.47 -11.37
N PRO A 520 3.42 23.61 -12.08
CA PRO A 520 4.00 22.57 -12.95
C PRO A 520 4.76 23.12 -14.17
N ALA A 521 4.88 24.45 -14.29
CA ALA A 521 5.72 25.10 -15.29
C ALA A 521 7.15 25.35 -14.80
N ALA A 522 7.43 25.28 -13.50
CA ALA A 522 8.77 25.30 -12.92
C ALA A 522 9.59 24.12 -13.43
N GLY A 523 8.99 22.92 -13.36
CA GLY A 523 9.56 21.70 -13.93
C GLY A 523 9.97 20.65 -12.89
N ASN A 524 9.79 20.99 -11.62
CA ASN A 524 10.24 20.24 -10.45
C ASN A 524 9.26 19.09 -10.14
N CYS A 525 7.94 19.34 -10.17
CA CYS A 525 6.99 18.25 -10.00
C CYS A 525 6.92 17.24 -11.16
N VAL A 526 7.10 15.96 -10.82
CA VAL A 526 6.75 14.79 -11.65
C VAL A 526 5.50 14.10 -11.07
N PRO A 527 4.39 13.94 -11.82
CA PRO A 527 3.19 13.33 -11.25
C PRO A 527 3.30 11.81 -11.16
N ASP A 528 3.00 11.26 -10.00
CA ASP A 528 2.99 9.82 -9.77
C ASP A 528 1.99 9.06 -10.68
N GLY A 529 2.51 7.99 -11.26
CA GLY A 529 1.97 7.16 -12.33
C GLY A 529 1.00 6.10 -11.82
N ASP A 530 1.09 5.71 -10.54
CA ASP A 530 0.24 4.68 -9.95
C ASP A 530 -0.74 5.15 -8.84
N MET A 531 -0.67 6.43 -8.48
CA MET A 531 -1.47 7.15 -7.47
C MET A 531 -1.25 6.63 -6.04
N GLY A 532 0.01 6.56 -5.61
CA GLY A 532 0.50 6.15 -4.29
C GLY A 532 0.28 4.66 -4.01
N ALA A 533 0.33 3.83 -5.05
CA ALA A 533 0.34 2.39 -4.88
C ALA A 533 1.75 1.87 -4.57
N THR A 534 2.76 2.59 -5.04
CA THR A 534 4.17 2.50 -4.63
C THR A 534 4.56 3.88 -4.08
N THR A 535 5.32 3.90 -3.00
CA THR A 535 5.83 5.12 -2.36
C THR A 535 7.18 4.79 -1.75
N THR A 536 8.09 5.74 -1.79
CA THR A 536 9.46 5.69 -1.24
C THR A 536 9.62 6.84 -0.24
N SER A 537 10.78 6.91 0.41
CA SER A 537 11.11 7.96 1.37
C SER A 537 11.84 9.08 0.65
N PRO A 538 11.36 10.33 0.67
CA PRO A 538 12.03 11.44 -0.01
C PRO A 538 13.34 11.91 0.63
N ILE A 539 13.69 11.35 1.78
CA ILE A 539 14.90 11.69 2.52
C ILE A 539 15.82 10.47 2.69
N ASP A 540 15.53 9.37 1.99
CA ASP A 540 16.36 8.16 1.99
C ASP A 540 16.43 7.54 0.60
N ALA A 541 17.52 7.85 -0.10
CA ALA A 541 17.76 7.49 -1.49
C ALA A 541 17.69 5.99 -1.83
N ASP A 542 17.64 5.10 -0.84
CA ASP A 542 17.51 3.64 -1.00
C ASP A 542 16.54 3.10 0.06
N THR A 543 15.25 3.41 -0.07
CA THR A 543 14.17 3.08 0.88
C THR A 543 14.19 1.63 1.37
N ASP A 544 14.66 0.71 0.53
CA ASP A 544 14.64 -0.72 0.82
C ASP A 544 15.98 -1.27 1.35
N ASP A 545 17.06 -0.48 1.38
CA ASP A 545 18.46 -0.84 1.70
C ASP A 545 19.04 -1.93 0.76
N GLY A 546 18.66 -1.93 -0.51
CA GLY A 546 19.05 -2.89 -1.53
C GLY A 546 20.43 -2.65 -2.15
N GLY A 547 20.89 -1.40 -2.05
CA GLY A 547 22.10 -0.87 -2.63
C GLY A 547 21.93 -0.34 -4.05
N VAL A 548 20.70 0.00 -4.44
CA VAL A 548 20.33 0.69 -5.69
C VAL A 548 19.30 1.74 -5.31
N SER A 549 19.46 2.98 -5.80
CA SER A 549 18.52 4.03 -5.42
C SER A 549 17.11 3.85 -5.97
N ASP A 550 16.11 4.42 -5.30
CA ASP A 550 14.71 4.29 -5.69
C ASP A 550 14.46 4.85 -7.09
N GLY A 551 14.99 6.03 -7.40
CA GLY A 551 15.01 6.64 -8.73
C GLY A 551 15.76 5.80 -9.77
N SER A 552 16.80 5.04 -9.36
CA SER A 552 17.44 4.09 -10.26
C SER A 552 16.53 2.91 -10.58
N GLU A 553 15.79 2.41 -9.61
CA GLU A 553 14.84 1.30 -9.76
C GLU A 553 13.63 1.69 -10.61
N ASP A 554 13.20 2.96 -10.53
CA ASP A 554 12.13 3.56 -11.33
C ASP A 554 12.65 4.32 -12.57
N LYS A 555 12.91 3.57 -13.64
CA LYS A 555 13.60 4.04 -14.85
C LYS A 555 12.96 5.22 -15.57
N ASP A 556 11.65 5.42 -15.45
CA ASP A 556 10.99 6.59 -16.03
C ASP A 556 10.53 7.63 -15.01
N LEU A 557 10.94 7.46 -13.75
CA LEU A 557 10.83 8.39 -12.64
C LEU A 557 9.39 8.87 -12.49
N ASP A 558 8.45 7.94 -12.57
CA ASP A 558 7.02 8.22 -12.50
C ASP A 558 6.34 7.59 -11.28
N GLY A 559 7.10 7.07 -10.31
CA GLY A 559 6.62 6.45 -9.07
C GLY A 559 5.95 5.09 -9.26
N ALA A 560 5.80 4.60 -10.50
CA ALA A 560 5.06 3.38 -10.79
C ALA A 560 5.97 2.21 -11.15
N ILE A 561 5.78 1.07 -10.49
CA ILE A 561 6.47 -0.17 -10.86
C ILE A 561 5.91 -0.71 -12.19
N ASP A 562 6.61 -0.42 -13.29
CA ASP A 562 6.19 -0.74 -14.64
C ASP A 562 6.86 -2.03 -15.19
N MET A 563 6.70 -2.31 -16.48
CA MET A 563 7.27 -3.53 -17.08
C MET A 563 8.73 -3.33 -17.51
N GLY A 564 9.65 -3.39 -16.55
CA GLY A 564 11.08 -3.26 -16.84
C GLY A 564 11.89 -2.75 -15.66
N GLU A 565 11.24 -2.03 -14.75
CA GLU A 565 11.70 -1.59 -13.43
C GLU A 565 11.84 -2.76 -12.46
N THR A 566 12.56 -2.48 -11.38
CA THR A 566 12.58 -3.23 -10.12
C THR A 566 11.68 -2.52 -9.10
N ASP A 567 11.50 -3.09 -7.91
CA ASP A 567 10.53 -2.61 -6.92
C ASP A 567 11.28 -1.93 -5.76
N PRO A 568 11.25 -0.58 -5.65
CA PRO A 568 12.03 0.19 -4.66
C PRO A 568 11.60 -0.01 -3.20
N THR A 569 10.72 -0.98 -2.94
CA THR A 569 10.23 -1.30 -1.59
C THR A 569 10.45 -2.77 -1.19
N ALA A 570 11.17 -3.53 -2.02
CA ALA A 570 11.15 -4.99 -1.99
C ALA A 570 12.35 -5.68 -1.32
N GLY A 571 12.43 -5.57 0.02
CA GLY A 571 13.09 -6.56 0.86
C GLY A 571 14.63 -6.55 0.84
N HIS A 572 15.24 -5.37 0.86
CA HIS A 572 16.69 -5.17 0.84
C HIS A 572 17.30 -5.65 -0.46
N GLY A 573 16.70 -5.22 -1.55
CA GLY A 573 17.24 -5.38 -2.89
C GLY A 573 17.13 -6.77 -3.48
N ASP A 574 16.06 -7.49 -3.12
CA ASP A 574 15.89 -8.90 -3.49
C ASP A 574 15.73 -9.08 -5.03
N ASP A 575 15.39 -8.01 -5.77
CA ASP A 575 15.24 -7.99 -7.24
C ASP A 575 16.20 -7.09 -8.04
N ASP A 576 17.02 -6.26 -7.41
CA ASP A 576 17.96 -5.25 -7.97
C ASP A 576 19.01 -5.82 -8.90
N SER A 577 19.18 -7.15 -8.89
CA SER A 577 20.06 -7.86 -9.82
C SER A 577 19.77 -7.58 -11.31
N MET A 578 18.67 -6.89 -11.62
CA MET A 578 18.25 -6.44 -12.95
C MET A 578 18.63 -5.00 -13.28
N ASN A 579 19.11 -4.22 -12.31
CA ASN A 579 19.58 -2.84 -12.47
C ASN A 579 21.12 -2.79 -12.41
N PRO A 580 21.81 -2.84 -13.56
CA PRO A 580 23.26 -2.81 -13.56
C PRO A 580 23.77 -1.38 -13.37
N ASP A 581 24.52 -1.18 -12.30
CA ASP A 581 25.47 -0.09 -12.11
C ASP A 581 26.88 -0.64 -12.42
N ALA A 582 27.54 -0.09 -13.46
CA ALA A 582 28.75 -0.67 -14.02
C ALA A 582 30.06 -0.19 -13.39
N ASP A 583 30.08 1.00 -12.81
CA ASP A 583 31.23 1.59 -12.12
C ASP A 583 31.03 1.71 -10.60
N GLY A 584 29.81 1.64 -10.10
CA GLY A 584 29.49 1.45 -8.68
C GLY A 584 29.27 2.75 -7.93
N ASP A 585 28.75 3.80 -8.58
CA ASP A 585 28.63 5.15 -8.01
C ASP A 585 27.25 5.50 -7.44
N GLY A 586 26.28 4.59 -7.57
CA GLY A 586 24.92 4.79 -7.07
C GLY A 586 23.88 5.03 -8.17
N LEU A 587 24.29 5.48 -9.36
CA LEU A 587 23.38 5.63 -10.51
C LEU A 587 23.41 4.40 -11.42
N SER A 588 22.23 3.99 -11.89
CA SER A 588 22.14 2.89 -12.85
C SER A 588 22.60 3.28 -14.26
N ASP A 589 23.10 2.29 -15.02
CA ASP A 589 23.58 2.42 -16.42
C ASP A 589 22.59 3.17 -17.34
N ASP A 590 21.29 3.08 -17.05
CA ASP A 590 20.23 3.72 -17.82
C ASP A 590 19.82 5.10 -17.35
N VAL A 591 19.84 5.39 -16.04
CA VAL A 591 19.66 6.74 -15.50
C VAL A 591 20.79 7.64 -16.00
N GLU A 592 22.04 7.20 -15.87
CA GLU A 592 23.20 7.89 -16.46
C GLU A 592 23.05 8.07 -17.97
N GLY A 593 22.47 7.07 -18.65
CA GLY A 593 22.15 7.13 -20.07
C GLY A 593 21.15 8.24 -20.44
N SER A 594 20.20 8.57 -19.56
CA SER A 594 19.26 9.68 -19.71
C SER A 594 19.88 11.04 -19.38
N LEU A 595 20.67 11.10 -18.31
CA LEU A 595 21.34 12.30 -17.84
C LEU A 595 22.47 12.73 -18.78
N GLY A 596 23.20 11.75 -19.34
CA GLY A 596 24.24 11.94 -20.32
C GLY A 596 25.66 11.71 -19.78
N SER A 597 25.79 11.29 -18.53
CA SER A 597 26.99 10.72 -17.90
C SER A 597 27.46 9.44 -18.60
N ASP A 598 28.69 8.98 -18.29
CA ASP A 598 29.25 7.74 -18.84
C ASP A 598 29.11 6.58 -17.83
N PRO A 599 28.31 5.53 -18.15
CA PRO A 599 28.12 4.32 -17.32
C PRO A 599 29.32 3.44 -17.04
N ASN A 600 30.52 4.00 -17.08
CA ASN A 600 31.76 3.31 -16.77
C ASN A 600 32.79 4.28 -16.17
N ASP A 601 32.37 5.49 -15.83
CA ASP A 601 33.13 6.59 -15.27
C ASP A 601 32.31 7.23 -14.14
N ALA A 602 32.53 6.74 -12.92
CA ALA A 602 31.85 7.10 -11.67
C ALA A 602 32.03 8.58 -11.21
N ASP A 603 32.42 9.49 -12.10
CA ASP A 603 32.70 10.92 -11.91
C ASP A 603 33.00 11.46 -13.33
N SER A 604 31.94 11.71 -14.09
CA SER A 604 31.91 11.96 -15.52
C SER A 604 32.55 13.29 -15.90
N ASP A 605 32.60 14.23 -14.97
CA ASP A 605 33.05 15.58 -15.17
C ASP A 605 34.42 15.89 -14.51
N ASP A 606 34.94 14.93 -13.73
CA ASP A 606 36.24 14.90 -13.05
C ASP A 606 36.40 15.99 -11.97
N ASP A 607 35.34 16.40 -11.28
CA ASP A 607 35.34 17.47 -10.29
C ASP A 607 35.63 16.99 -8.84
N GLY A 608 35.43 15.71 -8.57
CA GLY A 608 35.65 15.08 -7.26
C GLY A 608 34.40 14.53 -6.57
N VAL A 609 33.21 14.74 -7.14
CA VAL A 609 31.91 14.18 -6.74
C VAL A 609 31.54 13.06 -7.72
N PRO A 610 31.19 11.85 -7.25
CA PRO A 610 30.65 10.82 -8.12
C PRO A 610 29.29 11.17 -8.70
N ASP A 611 28.95 10.71 -9.91
CA ASP A 611 27.70 11.10 -10.60
C ASP A 611 26.45 10.81 -9.76
N GLY A 612 26.45 9.73 -8.96
CA GLY A 612 25.37 9.39 -8.02
C GLY A 612 25.45 10.00 -6.64
N GLU A 613 26.44 10.85 -6.38
CA GLU A 613 26.49 11.74 -5.21
C GLU A 613 26.40 13.22 -5.64
N GLU A 614 26.13 13.52 -6.91
CA GLU A 614 26.00 14.89 -7.41
C GLU A 614 24.61 15.43 -7.09
N PRO A 615 24.50 16.60 -6.40
CA PRO A 615 23.21 17.17 -6.08
C PRO A 615 22.41 17.61 -7.30
N ASN A 616 21.12 17.32 -7.25
CA ASN A 616 20.14 17.60 -8.28
C ASN A 616 20.69 17.24 -9.68
N PRO A 617 21.11 15.98 -9.92
CA PRO A 617 21.96 15.61 -11.06
C PRO A 617 21.27 15.82 -12.42
N ALA A 618 19.93 15.92 -12.41
CA ALA A 618 19.13 16.19 -13.59
C ALA A 618 19.10 17.67 -14.02
N ASP A 619 19.44 18.59 -13.12
CA ASP A 619 19.21 20.03 -13.26
C ASP A 619 20.39 20.79 -13.86
N ASP A 620 20.20 22.09 -14.12
CA ASP A 620 21.14 23.03 -14.77
C ASP A 620 21.12 24.33 -13.94
N THR A 621 21.69 24.26 -12.74
CA THR A 621 21.51 25.25 -11.66
C THR A 621 21.94 26.65 -12.08
N ASP A 622 23.13 26.83 -12.66
CA ASP A 622 23.61 28.13 -13.15
C ASP A 622 23.01 28.56 -14.52
N GLY A 623 22.29 27.65 -15.19
CA GLY A 623 21.64 27.87 -16.48
C GLY A 623 22.60 28.04 -17.66
N ASP A 624 23.83 27.52 -17.59
CA ASP A 624 24.79 27.54 -18.69
C ASP A 624 24.45 26.54 -19.83
N GLY A 625 23.60 25.55 -19.52
CA GLY A 625 23.14 24.51 -20.43
C GLY A 625 23.91 23.19 -20.33
N ILE A 626 24.70 23.00 -19.28
CA ILE A 626 25.27 21.74 -18.81
C ILE A 626 24.42 21.30 -17.61
N LYS A 627 24.31 19.99 -17.37
CA LYS A 627 23.58 19.52 -16.20
C LYS A 627 24.55 19.42 -15.03
N ASN A 628 24.08 19.54 -13.79
CA ASN A 628 24.89 19.42 -12.57
C ASN A 628 25.77 18.17 -12.65
N VAL A 629 25.21 17.02 -13.06
CA VAL A 629 25.94 15.74 -13.23
C VAL A 629 27.11 15.73 -14.26
N LEU A 630 27.32 16.85 -14.94
CA LEU A 630 28.31 17.06 -16.00
C LEU A 630 29.01 18.41 -15.85
N ASP A 631 28.69 19.19 -14.81
CA ASP A 631 29.17 20.54 -14.59
C ASP A 631 30.02 20.63 -13.32
N PRO A 632 31.33 20.87 -13.44
CA PRO A 632 32.22 20.85 -12.28
C PRO A 632 32.01 21.96 -11.23
N ASP A 633 30.99 22.80 -11.35
CA ASP A 633 30.78 24.10 -10.68
C ASP A 633 29.33 24.52 -10.94
N SER A 634 28.42 23.77 -10.32
CA SER A 634 27.00 23.73 -10.64
C SER A 634 26.28 25.07 -10.45
N ASP A 635 26.74 25.89 -9.50
CA ASP A 635 26.21 27.24 -9.24
C ASP A 635 26.97 28.38 -9.98
N GLY A 636 28.12 28.06 -10.59
CA GLY A 636 28.94 28.96 -11.38
C GLY A 636 29.68 30.05 -10.59
N ASP A 637 29.85 29.88 -9.28
CA ASP A 637 30.51 30.82 -8.39
C ASP A 637 32.06 30.78 -8.54
N GLY A 638 32.55 29.68 -9.12
CA GLY A 638 33.94 29.45 -9.47
C GLY A 638 34.72 28.59 -8.47
N LEU A 639 34.15 28.17 -7.35
CA LEU A 639 34.60 27.03 -6.57
C LEU A 639 34.25 25.75 -7.36
N LYS A 640 34.33 24.57 -6.78
CA LYS A 640 34.12 23.31 -7.51
C LYS A 640 33.34 22.41 -6.58
N ASP A 641 32.30 21.74 -7.05
CA ASP A 641 31.35 21.03 -6.19
C ASP A 641 32.09 20.07 -5.24
N GLY A 642 33.07 19.31 -5.77
CA GLY A 642 33.91 18.45 -4.95
C GLY A 642 34.78 19.15 -3.89
N THR A 643 35.13 20.43 -4.07
CA THR A 643 35.79 21.27 -3.03
C THR A 643 34.78 21.73 -1.98
N GLU A 644 33.58 22.11 -2.42
CA GLU A 644 32.50 22.67 -1.61
C GLU A 644 31.97 21.62 -0.63
N MET A 645 31.79 20.39 -1.12
CA MET A 645 31.43 19.22 -0.32
C MET A 645 32.60 18.65 0.51
N GLY A 646 33.76 19.32 0.54
CA GLY A 646 34.93 18.87 1.30
C GLY A 646 35.57 17.57 0.80
N LYS A 647 35.31 17.20 -0.47
CA LYS A 647 35.83 16.00 -1.12
C LYS A 647 37.23 16.27 -1.67
N GLY A 648 37.84 15.25 -2.25
CA GLY A 648 39.17 15.40 -2.83
C GLY A 648 39.41 14.53 -4.04
N CYS A 649 40.34 14.95 -4.91
CA CYS A 649 40.61 14.36 -6.22
C CYS A 649 41.26 12.97 -6.24
N SER A 650 40.90 12.07 -5.32
CA SER A 650 41.43 10.71 -5.30
C SER A 650 40.37 9.63 -5.12
N GLY A 651 39.09 10.01 -5.29
CA GLY A 651 37.88 9.20 -5.21
C GLY A 651 37.63 8.31 -6.43
N ASP A 652 36.39 7.85 -6.55
CA ASP A 652 35.97 6.63 -7.24
C ASP A 652 35.80 6.72 -8.77
N GLY A 653 35.92 7.90 -9.39
CA GLY A 653 36.00 8.04 -10.85
C GLY A 653 37.05 9.06 -11.29
N THR A 654 37.20 10.13 -10.51
CA THR A 654 37.96 11.35 -10.81
C THR A 654 39.31 11.12 -11.52
N ASP A 655 39.54 11.74 -12.69
CA ASP A 655 40.84 11.96 -13.32
C ASP A 655 41.40 13.36 -12.96
N PRO A 656 42.32 13.48 -11.98
CA PRO A 656 42.91 14.76 -11.61
C PRO A 656 43.77 15.38 -12.71
N ALA A 657 43.98 14.68 -13.83
CA ALA A 657 44.65 15.22 -15.01
C ALA A 657 43.71 16.00 -15.94
N ALA A 658 42.39 15.86 -15.82
CA ALA A 658 41.38 16.68 -16.50
C ALA A 658 41.47 18.13 -16.03
N GLY A 659 41.65 18.30 -14.72
CA GLY A 659 41.89 19.59 -14.07
C GLY A 659 40.61 20.35 -13.73
N ASN A 660 39.53 19.61 -13.53
CA ASN A 660 38.24 20.09 -13.03
C ASN A 660 38.20 19.97 -11.50
N CYS A 661 38.73 18.89 -10.93
CA CYS A 661 38.88 18.80 -9.47
C CYS A 661 39.96 19.69 -8.85
N VAL A 662 39.57 20.41 -7.79
CA VAL A 662 40.45 20.93 -6.75
C VAL A 662 40.14 20.15 -5.46
N ALA A 663 41.19 19.76 -4.72
CA ALA A 663 40.98 18.95 -3.53
C ALA A 663 40.88 19.87 -2.33
N ASP A 664 39.86 19.65 -1.51
CA ASP A 664 39.69 20.38 -0.27
C ASP A 664 40.91 20.19 0.66
N GLY A 665 41.39 21.32 1.18
CA GLY A 665 42.61 21.48 1.93
C GLY A 665 42.44 21.26 3.44
N ASP A 666 41.22 21.31 3.97
CA ASP A 666 40.94 21.16 5.40
C ASP A 666 40.14 19.91 5.81
N SER A 667 39.76 19.10 4.83
CA SER A 667 39.03 17.83 4.93
C SER A 667 37.60 17.99 5.45
N GLY A 668 36.84 18.89 4.82
CA GLY A 668 35.45 19.22 5.11
C GLY A 668 35.27 19.93 6.45
N ALA A 669 36.29 20.66 6.90
CA ALA A 669 36.15 21.50 8.10
C ALA A 669 35.45 22.82 7.77
N THR A 670 35.57 23.25 6.52
CA THR A 670 34.75 24.28 5.87
C THR A 670 34.13 23.61 4.65
N THR A 671 32.82 23.76 4.48
CA THR A 671 32.08 23.28 3.32
C THR A 671 31.09 24.36 2.92
N THR A 672 30.78 24.41 1.62
CA THR A 672 29.80 25.33 1.01
C THR A 672 28.83 24.49 0.18
N ALA A 673 27.73 25.10 -0.22
CA ALA A 673 26.63 24.47 -0.92
C ALA A 673 26.88 24.52 -2.45
N PRO A 674 27.08 23.38 -3.14
CA PRO A 674 27.46 23.36 -4.56
C PRO A 674 26.40 23.93 -5.51
N LEU A 675 25.15 24.06 -5.05
CA LEU A 675 24.05 24.63 -5.81
C LEU A 675 23.72 26.08 -5.42
N ASN A 676 24.35 26.61 -4.35
CA ASN A 676 24.11 27.97 -3.87
C ASN A 676 25.39 28.80 -3.91
N PRO A 677 25.47 29.81 -4.81
CA PRO A 677 26.68 30.59 -5.03
C PRO A 677 27.06 31.56 -3.90
N ASP A 678 26.35 31.57 -2.78
CA ASP A 678 26.57 32.41 -1.58
C ASP A 678 26.00 31.68 -0.36
N THR A 679 26.73 30.68 0.14
CA THR A 679 26.26 29.73 1.16
C THR A 679 25.80 30.43 2.43
N ASP A 680 26.48 31.49 2.85
CA ASP A 680 26.18 32.17 4.10
C ASP A 680 25.32 33.44 3.96
N GLY A 681 24.92 33.73 2.71
CA GLY A 681 24.09 34.87 2.35
C GLY A 681 24.78 36.22 2.49
N GLY A 682 26.08 36.27 2.81
CA GLY A 682 26.87 37.46 3.11
C GLY A 682 26.99 38.48 1.96
N GLY A 683 26.55 38.12 0.75
CA GLY A 683 26.57 38.96 -0.44
C GLY A 683 27.89 38.89 -1.22
N LEU A 684 28.78 37.98 -0.83
CA LEU A 684 29.98 37.59 -1.55
C LEU A 684 29.85 36.11 -1.91
N ALA A 685 30.17 35.77 -3.16
CA ALA A 685 30.11 34.38 -3.56
C ALA A 685 31.24 33.56 -2.93
N ASP A 686 30.98 32.30 -2.58
CA ASP A 686 31.90 31.44 -1.82
C ASP A 686 33.27 31.34 -2.51
N GLY A 687 33.28 31.19 -3.82
CA GLY A 687 34.47 31.15 -4.66
C GLY A 687 35.22 32.49 -4.80
N ASP A 688 34.61 33.64 -4.46
CA ASP A 688 35.26 34.94 -4.30
C ASP A 688 35.86 35.12 -2.89
N GLU A 689 35.25 34.50 -1.88
CA GLU A 689 35.70 34.46 -0.49
C GLU A 689 36.90 33.52 -0.30
N ASP A 690 36.82 32.31 -0.85
CA ASP A 690 37.94 31.39 -1.02
C ASP A 690 38.75 31.75 -2.29
N THR A 691 39.56 32.79 -2.14
CA THR A 691 40.34 33.36 -3.24
C THR A 691 41.29 32.36 -3.90
N ASP A 692 41.79 31.35 -3.18
CA ASP A 692 42.69 30.35 -3.73
C ASP A 692 42.06 28.99 -4.05
N LYS A 693 40.76 28.87 -3.75
CA LYS A 693 39.81 27.84 -4.16
C LYS A 693 40.23 26.46 -3.66
N ASP A 694 40.73 26.41 -2.44
CA ASP A 694 41.24 25.20 -1.82
C ASP A 694 40.39 24.66 -0.66
N GLY A 695 39.21 25.24 -0.44
CA GLY A 695 38.23 24.85 0.58
C GLY A 695 38.62 25.29 1.99
N VAL A 696 39.74 26.02 2.16
CA VAL A 696 40.26 26.40 3.47
C VAL A 696 40.10 27.89 3.71
N VAL A 697 39.50 28.27 4.84
CA VAL A 697 39.52 29.67 5.29
C VAL A 697 40.95 30.09 5.68
N ASP A 698 41.67 30.69 4.75
CA ASP A 698 43.09 31.01 4.89
C ASP A 698 43.30 32.46 5.39
N PRO A 699 44.43 32.79 6.05
CA PRO A 699 44.62 34.11 6.63
C PRO A 699 44.61 35.27 5.61
N GLY A 700 43.47 35.94 5.47
CA GLY A 700 43.26 37.08 4.59
C GLY A 700 42.15 36.89 3.55
N GLU A 701 41.54 35.71 3.51
CA GLU A 701 40.22 35.43 2.93
C GLU A 701 39.12 35.74 3.95
N THR A 702 37.88 35.82 3.45
CA THR A 702 36.65 35.83 4.25
C THR A 702 36.15 34.38 4.40
N ASP A 703 35.19 34.15 5.28
CA ASP A 703 34.77 32.82 5.74
C ASP A 703 33.37 32.51 5.21
N PRO A 704 33.23 31.70 4.14
CA PRO A 704 31.98 31.50 3.37
C PRO A 704 30.89 30.70 4.11
N THR A 705 31.00 30.60 5.44
CA THR A 705 30.07 29.87 6.31
C THR A 705 29.60 30.75 7.49
N LYS A 706 29.91 32.04 7.46
CA LYS A 706 29.61 32.99 8.53
C LYS A 706 28.89 34.20 7.98
N GLY A 707 27.58 34.03 7.86
CA GLY A 707 26.66 35.07 7.43
C GLY A 707 26.77 36.38 8.23
N HIS A 708 26.13 37.39 7.65
CA HIS A 708 26.13 38.81 8.01
C HIS A 708 26.77 39.19 9.36
N GLY A 709 27.96 39.82 9.27
CA GLY A 709 28.57 40.60 10.36
C GLY A 709 29.95 40.13 10.85
N GLY A 710 30.53 39.08 10.26
CA GLY A 710 31.83 38.52 10.66
C GLY A 710 33.05 39.21 10.04
N ASP A 711 33.10 39.25 8.71
CA ASP A 711 34.30 39.60 7.94
C ASP A 711 34.05 40.21 6.55
N ASP A 712 32.80 40.22 6.09
CA ASP A 712 32.44 40.70 4.74
C ASP A 712 32.25 42.21 4.78
N ASP A 713 33.11 42.93 4.05
CA ASP A 713 33.14 44.38 4.08
C ASP A 713 32.06 45.04 3.18
N GLY A 714 30.93 44.36 3.02
CA GLY A 714 29.83 44.65 2.11
C GLY A 714 28.42 44.49 2.67
N ASP A 715 28.26 44.45 4.00
CA ASP A 715 26.97 44.39 4.70
C ASP A 715 25.89 45.28 4.03
N PRO A 716 24.87 44.67 3.40
CA PRO A 716 23.81 45.40 2.72
C PRO A 716 22.71 45.89 3.67
N ASP A 717 22.74 45.58 4.98
CA ASP A 717 21.83 46.05 6.04
C ASP A 717 22.68 46.32 7.31
N ASP A 718 23.41 47.44 7.31
CA ASP A 718 24.47 47.76 8.27
C ASP A 718 24.01 47.82 9.78
N ASP A 719 22.71 47.73 10.08
CA ASP A 719 22.16 47.73 11.44
C ASP A 719 21.18 46.60 11.79
N ASP A 720 21.01 45.62 10.89
CA ASP A 720 20.26 44.37 11.06
C ASP A 720 18.78 44.59 11.43
N ASP A 721 18.12 45.58 10.83
CA ASP A 721 16.75 45.96 11.17
C ASP A 721 15.67 45.43 10.20
N GLY A 722 16.11 44.75 9.13
CA GLY A 722 15.26 44.15 8.12
C GLY A 722 15.09 45.01 6.86
N LEU A 723 15.74 46.18 6.77
CA LEU A 723 15.84 46.98 5.56
C LEU A 723 17.27 47.09 5.07
N THR A 724 17.48 46.86 3.76
CA THR A 724 18.82 47.08 3.19
C THR A 724 19.21 48.57 3.17
N ASP A 725 20.50 48.86 3.30
CA ASP A 725 21.17 50.16 3.09
C ASP A 725 20.62 50.93 1.87
N ASP A 726 20.33 50.21 0.78
CA ASP A 726 19.81 50.76 -0.46
C ASP A 726 18.30 51.12 -0.35
N GLU A 727 17.51 50.32 0.37
CA GLU A 727 16.10 50.58 0.69
C GLU A 727 15.94 51.72 1.68
N GLU A 728 16.72 51.72 2.75
CA GLU A 728 16.81 52.79 3.72
C GLU A 728 17.25 54.12 3.08
N THR A 729 18.20 54.05 2.15
CA THR A 729 18.56 55.23 1.33
C THR A 729 17.38 55.75 0.50
N VAL A 730 16.45 54.88 0.09
CA VAL A 730 15.25 55.23 -0.69
C VAL A 730 14.17 55.84 0.19
N ILE A 731 13.87 55.26 1.36
CA ILE A 731 12.82 55.74 2.27
C ILE A 731 13.30 56.89 3.18
N GLY A 732 14.61 56.95 3.45
CA GLY A 732 15.31 58.05 4.10
C GLY A 732 15.74 57.83 5.54
N THR A 733 15.65 56.59 6.03
CA THR A 733 16.18 56.09 7.32
C THR A 733 17.72 56.09 7.33
N ASP A 734 18.35 55.90 8.50
CA ASP A 734 19.81 55.88 8.65
C ASP A 734 20.31 54.43 8.71
N PRO A 735 21.09 53.95 7.71
CA PRO A 735 21.61 52.57 7.63
C PRO A 735 22.60 52.14 8.69
N LYS A 736 22.49 52.66 9.90
CA LYS A 736 23.38 52.42 11.05
C LYS A 736 22.63 52.57 12.37
N ASP A 737 21.33 52.82 12.32
CA ASP A 737 20.43 53.16 13.39
C ASP A 737 19.06 52.52 13.09
N GLY A 738 18.93 51.23 13.35
CA GLY A 738 17.74 50.42 13.03
C GLY A 738 16.47 50.72 13.84
N ASP A 739 16.28 51.98 14.26
CA ASP A 739 15.05 52.62 14.75
C ASP A 739 15.33 54.12 14.61
N SER A 740 15.12 54.65 13.40
CA SER A 740 15.55 55.98 13.00
C SER A 740 14.82 57.11 13.71
N ASP A 741 13.66 56.83 14.31
CA ASP A 741 12.78 57.83 14.91
C ASP A 741 12.64 57.73 16.45
N ASP A 742 13.26 56.69 17.03
CA ASP A 742 13.40 56.37 18.44
C ASP A 742 12.05 56.06 19.15
N ASP A 743 11.07 55.49 18.44
CA ASP A 743 9.74 55.22 18.96
C ASP A 743 9.56 53.82 19.61
N GLY A 744 10.51 52.92 19.38
CA GLY A 744 10.50 51.54 19.91
C GLY A 744 10.21 50.45 18.87
N VAL A 745 10.02 50.81 17.60
CA VAL A 745 9.86 49.89 16.47
C VAL A 745 11.04 50.06 15.52
N PRO A 746 11.77 48.98 15.16
CA PRO A 746 12.79 49.03 14.13
C PRO A 746 12.25 49.46 12.76
N ASP A 747 13.06 50.12 11.91
CA ASP A 747 12.56 50.70 10.66
C ASP A 747 12.03 49.61 9.70
N GLY A 748 12.61 48.41 9.73
CA GLY A 748 12.11 47.24 8.99
C GLY A 748 10.92 46.51 9.61
N GLU A 749 10.70 46.62 10.92
CA GLU A 749 9.52 46.05 11.60
C GLU A 749 8.27 46.94 11.45
N GLU A 750 8.42 48.13 10.88
CA GLU A 750 7.33 49.07 10.77
C GLU A 750 6.25 48.71 9.74
N PRO A 751 4.96 48.92 10.05
CA PRO A 751 3.90 48.79 9.07
C PRO A 751 4.03 49.80 7.92
N SER A 752 4.39 49.31 6.72
CA SER A 752 4.53 50.14 5.51
C SER A 752 5.55 51.29 5.64
N PRO A 753 6.84 50.98 5.90
CA PRO A 753 7.83 51.94 6.41
C PRO A 753 8.10 53.12 5.45
N GLY A 754 7.95 52.91 4.13
CA GLY A 754 8.12 53.94 3.11
C GLY A 754 6.89 54.82 2.80
N VAL A 755 5.78 54.66 3.53
CA VAL A 755 4.52 55.40 3.32
C VAL A 755 4.43 56.59 4.28
N ASP A 756 3.81 57.69 3.86
CA ASP A 756 3.50 58.88 4.68
C ASP A 756 1.99 58.84 4.98
N THR A 757 1.62 58.27 6.12
CA THR A 757 0.24 57.86 6.43
C THR A 757 -0.67 59.05 6.75
N ASP A 758 -0.26 59.93 7.64
CA ASP A 758 -1.00 61.12 8.05
C ASP A 758 -0.83 62.32 7.06
N GLY A 759 0.20 62.29 6.20
CA GLY A 759 0.52 63.33 5.24
C GLY A 759 1.32 64.51 5.80
N ASP A 760 2.00 64.33 6.94
CA ASP A 760 2.91 65.26 7.60
C ASP A 760 4.16 65.55 6.75
N GLY A 761 4.61 64.55 5.99
CA GLY A 761 5.78 64.62 5.12
C GLY A 761 7.02 63.89 5.65
N LEU A 762 6.90 63.18 6.76
CA LEU A 762 7.73 62.04 7.16
C LEU A 762 7.09 60.74 6.61
N VAL A 763 7.92 59.72 6.38
CA VAL A 763 7.38 58.37 6.17
C VAL A 763 7.23 57.72 7.55
N ASN A 764 6.45 56.65 7.64
CA ASN A 764 6.18 55.95 8.89
C ASN A 764 7.51 55.69 9.65
N ALA A 765 8.54 55.15 8.97
CA ALA A 765 9.83 54.81 9.61
C ALA A 765 10.67 56.01 10.07
N LEU A 766 10.13 57.22 9.93
CA LEU A 766 10.74 58.46 10.40
C LEU A 766 9.76 59.27 11.26
N ASP A 767 8.56 58.74 11.52
CA ASP A 767 7.46 59.40 12.21
C ASP A 767 6.96 58.59 13.41
N PRO A 768 7.30 59.00 14.64
CA PRO A 768 7.00 58.21 15.83
C PRO A 768 5.51 58.04 16.19
N ASP A 769 4.57 58.46 15.34
CA ASP A 769 3.10 58.50 15.54
C ASP A 769 2.47 58.62 14.15
N SER A 770 2.54 57.52 13.39
CA SER A 770 2.31 57.45 11.94
C SER A 770 0.93 57.96 11.50
N ASP A 771 -0.06 57.95 12.39
CA ASP A 771 -1.41 58.42 12.12
C ASP A 771 -1.81 59.73 12.84
N ASP A 772 -0.88 60.30 13.62
CA ASP A 772 -0.92 61.60 14.29
C ASP A 772 -2.11 61.71 15.29
N ASP A 773 -2.46 60.58 15.92
CA ASP A 773 -3.54 60.44 16.89
C ASP A 773 -3.08 60.71 18.33
N GLY A 774 -1.77 60.59 18.54
CA GLY A 774 -1.09 60.90 19.77
C GLY A 774 -0.62 59.68 20.57
N LEU A 775 -1.00 58.46 20.23
CA LEU A 775 -0.30 57.28 20.71
C LEU A 775 1.01 57.13 19.89
N LYS A 776 1.90 56.23 20.27
CA LYS A 776 3.22 56.05 19.60
C LYS A 776 3.22 54.69 18.96
N ASP A 777 3.75 54.52 17.77
CA ASP A 777 3.60 53.27 17.01
C ASP A 777 4.13 52.09 17.82
N GLY A 778 5.28 52.27 18.50
CA GLY A 778 5.79 51.31 19.49
C GLY A 778 4.82 50.99 20.65
N THR A 779 4.10 51.98 21.18
CA THR A 779 3.05 51.74 22.19
C THR A 779 1.84 51.00 21.61
N GLU A 780 1.43 51.34 20.39
CA GLU A 780 0.29 50.74 19.71
C GLU A 780 0.53 49.28 19.33
N LEU A 781 1.77 48.94 18.98
CA LEU A 781 2.22 47.57 18.72
C LEU A 781 2.57 46.79 20.00
N GLY A 782 2.41 47.38 21.19
CA GLY A 782 2.68 46.72 22.48
C GLY A 782 4.16 46.54 22.79
N LYS A 783 5.04 47.29 22.12
CA LYS A 783 6.49 47.21 22.26
C LYS A 783 6.97 48.05 23.46
N ASP A 784 8.16 47.69 23.97
CA ASP A 784 8.87 48.50 24.95
C ASP A 784 9.99 49.31 24.28
N CYS A 785 10.63 50.24 24.99
CA CYS A 785 11.74 51.03 24.44
C CYS A 785 13.08 50.27 24.46
N GLY A 786 13.05 48.96 24.27
CA GLY A 786 14.18 48.04 24.43
C GLY A 786 14.75 47.50 23.12
N ALA A 787 14.11 47.77 21.97
CA ALA A 787 14.58 47.34 20.66
C ALA A 787 16.00 47.84 20.35
N ALA A 788 16.69 47.11 19.47
CA ALA A 788 17.96 47.56 18.90
C ALA A 788 17.72 48.87 18.11
N GLY A 789 18.73 49.74 18.01
CA GLY A 789 18.53 51.10 17.47
C GLY A 789 17.93 52.08 18.49
N THR A 790 16.80 51.74 19.14
CA THR A 790 16.00 52.68 19.95
C THR A 790 16.79 53.42 21.04
N ASN A 791 16.88 54.74 20.93
CA ASN A 791 17.31 55.60 22.02
C ASN A 791 16.10 56.12 22.83
N ALA A 792 15.73 55.32 23.84
CA ALA A 792 14.68 55.59 24.83
C ALA A 792 14.78 56.95 25.59
N ASN A 793 15.85 57.73 25.43
CA ASN A 793 15.97 59.08 26.01
C ASN A 793 15.58 60.21 25.04
N ALA A 794 15.29 59.90 23.77
CA ALA A 794 14.84 60.87 22.78
C ALA A 794 13.45 61.41 23.12
N GLY A 795 12.63 60.58 23.79
CA GLY A 795 11.27 60.91 24.19
C GLY A 795 10.25 60.74 23.06
N HIS A 796 10.59 59.89 22.08
CA HIS A 796 9.73 59.43 21.00
C HIS A 796 9.06 58.11 21.40
N CYS A 797 9.77 57.20 22.06
CA CYS A 797 9.18 56.01 22.66
C CYS A 797 8.45 56.25 24.01
N THR A 798 7.26 55.64 24.15
CA THR A 798 6.59 55.39 25.44
C THR A 798 6.43 53.87 25.60
N PRO A 799 7.00 53.24 26.64
CA PRO A 799 6.86 51.80 26.79
C PRO A 799 5.41 51.44 27.08
N ASP A 800 4.91 50.41 26.40
CA ASP A 800 3.60 49.86 26.70
C ASP A 800 3.55 49.23 28.11
N GLY A 801 2.49 49.56 28.85
CA GLY A 801 2.30 49.26 30.25
C GLY A 801 1.63 47.90 30.50
N ASP A 802 0.99 47.31 29.49
CA ASP A 802 0.37 45.99 29.58
C ASP A 802 1.05 44.90 28.73
N MET A 803 2.12 45.26 28.01
CA MET A 803 3.00 44.39 27.22
C MET A 803 2.24 43.66 26.11
N GLY A 804 1.50 44.42 25.30
CA GLY A 804 0.75 43.98 24.14
C GLY A 804 -0.62 43.41 24.46
N ALA A 805 -1.12 43.56 25.70
CA ALA A 805 -2.47 43.09 26.02
C ALA A 805 -3.56 43.97 25.41
N THR A 806 -3.22 45.23 25.14
CA THR A 806 -4.02 46.14 24.31
C THR A 806 -3.13 46.70 23.20
N THR A 807 -3.49 46.45 21.94
CA THR A 807 -2.80 47.02 20.77
C THR A 807 -3.78 47.72 19.84
N THR A 808 -3.29 48.68 19.07
CA THR A 808 -4.05 49.45 18.06
C THR A 808 -3.29 49.47 16.73
N ASP A 809 -3.96 49.90 15.66
CA ASP A 809 -3.36 49.98 14.31
C ASP A 809 -2.65 51.34 14.16
N PRO A 810 -1.30 51.40 14.16
CA PRO A 810 -0.55 52.66 14.14
C PRO A 810 -0.75 53.48 12.85
N LEU A 811 -1.38 52.89 11.83
CA LEU A 811 -1.70 53.57 10.59
C LEU A 811 -3.12 54.15 10.58
N LYS A 812 -3.84 54.06 11.71
CA LYS A 812 -5.26 54.35 11.77
C LYS A 812 -5.69 54.90 13.13
N ALA A 813 -5.82 56.22 13.13
CA ALA A 813 -6.18 57.08 14.27
C ALA A 813 -7.56 56.86 14.94
N ASP A 814 -8.22 55.72 14.77
CA ASP A 814 -9.50 55.28 15.38
C ASP A 814 -9.64 53.81 14.97
N THR A 815 -8.96 52.90 15.68
CA THR A 815 -8.82 51.47 15.35
C THR A 815 -10.17 50.78 15.25
N ASP A 816 -11.11 51.04 16.18
CA ASP A 816 -12.42 50.39 16.19
C ASP A 816 -13.52 51.04 15.33
N GLY A 817 -13.25 52.27 14.84
CA GLY A 817 -14.15 53.08 14.02
C GLY A 817 -15.34 53.70 14.78
N GLY A 818 -15.21 53.90 16.08
CA GLY A 818 -16.21 54.43 17.01
C GLY A 818 -16.35 55.95 16.97
N GLY A 819 -15.28 56.65 16.57
CA GLY A 819 -15.21 58.09 16.37
C GLY A 819 -14.51 58.91 17.46
N ALA A 820 -13.86 58.28 18.44
CA ALA A 820 -12.70 58.82 19.14
C ALA A 820 -11.41 58.20 18.55
N SER A 821 -10.27 58.88 18.72
CA SER A 821 -8.98 58.32 18.33
C SER A 821 -8.39 57.50 19.45
N ASP A 822 -7.52 56.56 19.13
CA ASP A 822 -6.95 55.62 20.09
C ASP A 822 -6.17 56.39 21.18
N GLY A 823 -5.38 57.38 20.78
CA GLY A 823 -4.72 58.32 21.71
C GLY A 823 -5.63 59.33 22.45
N ASP A 824 -6.92 59.46 22.09
CA ASP A 824 -7.94 60.19 22.88
C ASP A 824 -8.65 59.25 23.88
N GLU A 825 -8.62 57.93 23.63
CA GLU A 825 -9.24 56.88 24.43
C GLU A 825 -8.29 56.37 25.53
N ASP A 826 -7.01 56.20 25.21
CA ASP A 826 -5.89 56.08 26.14
C ASP A 826 -5.37 57.48 26.53
N THR A 827 -5.77 57.97 27.70
CA THR A 827 -5.55 59.37 28.09
C THR A 827 -4.14 59.62 28.63
N ASP A 828 -3.50 58.61 29.24
CA ASP A 828 -2.14 58.72 29.74
C ASP A 828 -1.06 58.09 28.86
N LYS A 829 -1.49 57.46 27.75
CA LYS A 829 -0.69 57.04 26.59
C LYS A 829 0.31 55.97 26.97
N ASP A 830 -0.10 55.08 27.86
CA ASP A 830 0.73 53.99 28.33
C ASP A 830 0.31 52.64 27.75
N GLY A 831 -0.60 52.63 26.77
CA GLY A 831 -1.08 51.44 26.07
C GLY A 831 -2.07 50.61 26.88
N VAL A 832 -2.37 50.96 28.14
CA VAL A 832 -3.22 50.16 29.02
C VAL A 832 -4.64 50.69 29.07
N VAL A 833 -5.66 49.82 28.96
CA VAL A 833 -7.05 50.22 29.23
C VAL A 833 -7.29 50.42 30.74
N ASP A 834 -7.14 51.66 31.21
CA ASP A 834 -7.10 52.00 32.62
C ASP A 834 -8.49 52.34 33.23
N GLU A 835 -8.62 52.33 34.57
CA GLU A 835 -9.93 52.59 35.22
C GLU A 835 -10.41 54.04 35.01
N GLY A 836 -11.25 54.25 33.99
CA GLY A 836 -11.85 55.54 33.67
C GLY A 836 -11.56 56.03 32.25
N GLU A 837 -10.73 55.28 31.53
CA GLU A 837 -10.49 55.41 30.09
C GLU A 837 -11.53 54.62 29.31
N LYS A 838 -11.46 54.76 27.99
CA LYS A 838 -12.22 53.93 27.08
C LYS A 838 -11.28 52.93 26.44
N ASP A 839 -11.85 51.87 25.92
CA ASP A 839 -11.12 50.78 25.27
C ASP A 839 -11.01 51.08 23.76
N PRO A 840 -9.80 51.36 23.23
CA PRO A 840 -9.56 51.70 21.82
C PRO A 840 -10.05 50.64 20.80
N ASN A 841 -10.33 49.43 21.28
CA ASN A 841 -10.82 48.30 20.48
C ASN A 841 -12.34 48.08 20.60
N ASN A 842 -13.08 48.96 21.29
CA ASN A 842 -14.50 48.80 21.58
C ASN A 842 -15.38 50.03 21.29
N LYS A 843 -15.80 50.14 20.02
CA LYS A 843 -16.63 51.25 19.49
C LYS A 843 -17.95 51.54 20.21
N ALA A 844 -18.39 50.67 21.12
CA ALA A 844 -19.64 50.78 21.84
C ALA A 844 -19.52 51.64 23.11
N ASP A 845 -18.35 51.79 23.72
CA ASP A 845 -18.14 52.67 24.88
C ASP A 845 -17.87 54.13 24.46
N ASP A 846 -17.54 54.29 23.20
CA ASP A 846 -17.19 55.51 22.54
C ASP A 846 -18.39 56.47 22.32
N VAL A 847 -19.56 55.85 22.15
CA VAL A 847 -20.85 56.54 22.09
C VAL A 847 -21.38 56.90 23.49
N PRO A 848 -21.80 58.15 23.74
CA PRO A 848 -22.42 58.51 25.02
C PRO A 848 -23.66 57.66 25.29
N SER A 849 -23.61 56.82 26.33
CA SER A 849 -24.71 55.94 26.72
C SER A 849 -26.07 56.66 26.73
N GLU A 850 -27.01 56.22 25.88
CA GLU A 850 -28.41 56.61 26.00
C GLU A 850 -29.03 55.93 27.25
N GLU A 851 -28.88 56.58 28.40
CA GLU A 851 -29.51 56.19 29.66
C GLU A 851 -31.06 56.08 29.55
N PRO A 852 -31.68 54.95 29.97
CA PRO A 852 -33.12 54.82 30.02
C PRO A 852 -33.67 55.46 31.30
N SER A 853 -34.08 56.73 31.24
CA SER A 853 -34.71 57.38 32.39
C SER A 853 -36.19 56.97 32.56
N ASP A 854 -36.43 56.00 33.43
CA ASP A 854 -37.73 55.82 34.09
C ASP A 854 -37.70 56.54 35.45
N ASP A 855 -38.13 57.80 35.49
CA ASP A 855 -39.01 58.29 36.55
C ASP A 855 -39.47 59.73 36.26
N GLY A 856 -40.79 59.90 36.25
CA GLY A 856 -41.45 61.12 35.82
C GLY A 856 -41.51 62.27 36.85
N ILE A 857 -42.19 63.33 36.37
CA ILE A 857 -42.82 64.47 37.07
C ILE A 857 -42.11 65.84 36.91
N LEU A 858 -42.62 66.57 35.91
CA LEU A 858 -43.25 67.90 36.02
C LEU A 858 -42.36 69.11 36.40
N LEU A 859 -42.15 70.03 35.43
CA LEU A 859 -42.85 71.34 35.36
C LEU A 859 -41.97 72.49 34.77
N THR A 860 -42.32 72.89 33.54
CA THR A 860 -42.31 74.26 32.95
C THR A 860 -41.01 75.07 32.78
N GLY A 861 -40.79 75.59 31.56
CA GLY A 861 -40.09 76.87 31.37
C GLY A 861 -39.62 77.13 29.94
N HIS A 862 -40.10 78.21 29.31
CA HIS A 862 -39.72 78.68 27.98
C HIS A 862 -38.40 79.50 27.98
N GLY A 863 -37.68 79.54 26.84
CA GLY A 863 -36.79 80.64 26.41
C GLY A 863 -35.43 80.14 25.86
N LEU A 864 -35.13 80.11 24.55
CA LEU A 864 -34.92 81.16 23.52
C LEU A 864 -33.53 81.87 23.57
N ILE A 865 -32.92 82.00 22.37
CA ILE A 865 -31.87 82.94 21.83
C ILE A 865 -30.38 82.62 22.17
N CYS A 866 -29.29 82.72 21.34
CA CYS A 866 -28.91 83.38 20.05
C CYS A 866 -27.52 82.82 19.60
N ALA A 867 -27.26 82.28 18.39
CA ALA A 867 -26.76 82.88 17.12
C ALA A 867 -25.45 83.73 17.10
N ALA A 868 -24.43 83.27 16.34
CA ALA A 868 -23.55 83.97 15.36
C ALA A 868 -22.39 83.02 14.95
N GLY A 869 -21.90 82.81 13.72
CA GLY A 869 -22.12 83.41 12.40
C GLY A 869 -20.78 83.89 11.78
N ARG A 870 -20.30 83.26 10.69
CA ARG A 870 -19.74 83.86 9.43
C ARG A 870 -18.69 82.96 8.74
N GLY A 871 -18.89 82.75 7.42
CA GLY A 871 -17.87 82.28 6.49
C GLY A 871 -17.17 83.40 5.70
N SER A 872 -16.19 83.01 4.89
CA SER A 872 -15.47 83.78 3.85
C SER A 872 -14.50 82.81 3.14
N GLU A 873 -14.85 82.12 2.05
CA GLU A 873 -14.64 82.49 0.63
C GLU A 873 -13.22 82.88 0.16
N SER A 874 -12.84 82.26 -0.97
CA SER A 874 -11.91 82.65 -2.05
C SER A 874 -10.47 82.09 -2.00
N GLY A 875 -9.90 81.56 -3.10
CA GLY A 875 -10.33 81.64 -4.49
C GLY A 875 -9.62 80.67 -5.44
N ASN A 876 -10.30 80.46 -6.55
CA ASN A 876 -10.04 79.52 -7.62
C ASN A 876 -9.55 80.30 -8.86
N ALA A 877 -8.56 79.80 -9.61
CA ALA A 877 -8.33 80.11 -11.04
C ALA A 877 -7.24 79.18 -11.62
N ALA A 878 -7.59 78.17 -12.44
CA ALA A 878 -7.80 78.25 -13.89
C ALA A 878 -6.49 77.91 -14.69
N LEU A 879 -6.45 77.12 -15.76
CA LEU A 879 -7.47 76.65 -16.72
C LEU A 879 -6.82 75.73 -17.81
N VAL A 880 -7.62 74.83 -18.41
CA VAL A 880 -7.59 74.23 -19.79
C VAL A 880 -6.51 73.15 -20.08
N ALA A 881 -6.81 71.84 -20.18
CA ALA A 881 -7.72 71.06 -21.06
C ALA A 881 -7.15 70.66 -22.44
N LEU A 882 -7.14 69.35 -22.76
CA LEU A 882 -7.90 68.75 -23.88
C LEU A 882 -7.65 67.22 -24.05
N ALA A 883 -8.76 66.50 -24.22
CA ALA A 883 -8.98 65.32 -25.09
C ALA A 883 -8.33 63.96 -24.71
N ALA A 884 -8.89 62.78 -25.01
CA ALA A 884 -10.23 62.28 -25.34
C ALA A 884 -10.07 60.76 -25.66
N LEU A 885 -11.09 59.95 -25.32
CA LEU A 885 -11.41 58.62 -25.88
C LEU A 885 -10.43 57.46 -25.59
N GLY A 886 -10.86 56.28 -25.13
CA GLY A 886 -12.19 55.79 -24.79
C GLY A 886 -12.27 54.25 -24.78
N ALA A 887 -13.42 53.78 -24.29
CA ALA A 887 -14.11 52.52 -24.59
C ALA A 887 -13.60 51.21 -23.94
N LEU A 888 -14.43 50.24 -23.51
CA LEU A 888 -15.89 50.15 -23.30
C LEU A 888 -16.23 48.70 -22.83
N VAL A 889 -16.82 48.56 -21.63
CA VAL A 889 -18.05 47.80 -21.27
C VAL A 889 -18.10 46.26 -21.24
N ILE A 890 -18.51 45.85 -20.04
CA ILE A 890 -19.22 44.66 -19.54
C ILE A 890 -20.41 44.18 -20.41
N ARG A 891 -20.45 42.86 -20.63
CA ARG A 891 -21.50 42.07 -21.31
C ARG A 891 -22.92 42.25 -20.74
N ARG A 892 -23.94 42.26 -21.64
CA ARG A 892 -25.30 41.76 -21.34
C ARG A 892 -25.92 41.00 -22.52
N LYS A 893 -26.59 39.90 -22.16
CA LYS A 893 -27.22 38.80 -22.93
C LYS A 893 -28.18 39.14 -24.09
N ARG A 894 -28.21 38.17 -25.04
CA ARG A 894 -29.32 37.66 -25.91
C ARG A 894 -29.83 38.54 -27.08
N ARG A 895 -29.52 38.14 -28.32
CA ARG A 895 -30.34 37.20 -29.11
C ARG A 895 -29.59 36.65 -30.32
#